data_AF-A0A2V8YP35-F1
#
_entry.id   AF-A0A2V8YP35-F1
#
_cell.length_a   1.000
_cell.length_b   1.000
_cell.length_c   1.000
_cell.angle_alpha   90.00
_cell.angle_beta   90.00
_cell.angle_gamma   90.00
#
_symmetry.space_group_name_H-M   'P 1'
#
loop_
_entity.id
_entity.type
_entity.pdbx_description
1 polymer ?
#
loop_
_entity_poly.entity_id
_entity_poly.type
_entity_poly.pdbx_seq_one_letter_code
_entity_poly.pdbx_strand_id
1 'polypeptide(L)'
;MRDDQVVAGLPDMVYQLTKATGLVMSSTYRPTGLDSTLNGTWDTAYARTLGFLGTGAQLFVRGGNDFHLTGAKTFSDTSIIDSYSLYYNDSWKIRPTLTLNYGLEWGTQLPPYEINGVQDFMVDSSGAILTSQRYLQNTVNYALQGQVYNPVLGFEPIGAVGGHPKYPFQPFYGGFSPRVSVAWNPRFQSGVLGRVFGQGKTVFRAGYSRIFDRNNGVDLVLVPLLGYGFGQTIRCNGAGIKPDPRTGLPVTNCYGGSGTDPTNGFRVGVDGNTGPFPTVQQTLPIPAEPGINSPAGSNISFLDNNWRPGANDQITIGIQRELPDNIIVEAAWVGKWSKHLYQGIDLNDVPWMMTRGGQSFAKAYAALWAADNGGTTASTQPFFENSLPAGYLTTTNAMINNYNTLHPTSTLPLCTTYTCAVQVSEGGGPLGTGNIPTESVYSMFQDMDTGSTCNPSKLLPNNVPCPFTFGKALPNTLQGYNSMLANTTAGFSNYQAGIVRVQKRTGHGLTLNANLTWSHTLSTVGINQEYTQANPSVPFDLRYDYGPAPFDTRWVFNMLGAYDLPFGKGKWLGTNNSILDHVIGGWIFAPIFQWSSGLVMETYTGSCQEFGQGNVAWCSGAVPLAGANFSRSPHYNVNSSFVGSNGNSCPPPGVCGSGVNLFADPTAAYNNLRPVILGIDGRANDLGPLYGQHRWNLDFTLAKTTKITERIGTTFYAQFFNALNHMQFRDPGQYGSTDVSLQDPTNFGVLNSQFGDPRHIEFGLRVFF
;
A
#
# COMPACT_ATOMS: atom_id res chain seq x y z
N MET A 1 6.90 -27.22 -12.00
CA MET A 1 7.02 -25.91 -12.67
C MET A 1 5.82 -25.08 -12.25
N ARG A 2 6.07 -23.82 -11.87
CA ARG A 2 5.08 -22.74 -11.81
C ARG A 2 5.50 -21.78 -12.94
N ASP A 3 4.54 -21.34 -13.74
CA ASP A 3 4.77 -20.40 -14.85
C ASP A 3 4.14 -19.07 -14.45
N ASP A 4 4.96 -18.11 -14.02
CA ASP A 4 4.54 -16.77 -13.61
C ASP A 4 4.76 -15.79 -14.76
N GLN A 5 3.71 -15.53 -15.54
CA GLN A 5 3.78 -14.61 -16.67
C GLN A 5 3.74 -13.14 -16.22
N VAL A 6 4.92 -12.59 -15.92
CA VAL A 6 5.09 -11.15 -15.68
C VAL A 6 5.03 -10.39 -17.01
N VAL A 7 3.84 -9.92 -17.37
CA VAL A 7 3.59 -9.12 -18.58
C VAL A 7 4.11 -7.68 -18.41
N ALA A 8 5.44 -7.52 -18.38
CA ALA A 8 6.09 -6.20 -18.26
C ALA A 8 7.41 -6.04 -19.05
N GLY A 9 8.02 -7.13 -19.51
CA GLY A 9 9.25 -7.09 -20.32
C GLY A 9 8.96 -7.26 -21.80
N LEU A 10 8.78 -6.16 -22.54
CA LEU A 10 8.92 -6.21 -23.99
C LEU A 10 10.44 -6.22 -24.32
N PRO A 11 10.97 -7.31 -24.90
CA PRO A 11 12.37 -7.38 -25.33
C PRO A 11 12.62 -6.57 -26.61
N ASP A 12 11.54 -6.20 -27.31
CA ASP A 12 11.56 -5.33 -28.46
C ASP A 12 11.47 -3.87 -28.02
N MET A 13 12.06 -2.97 -28.81
CA MET A 13 12.16 -1.55 -28.47
C MET A 13 10.81 -0.85 -28.50
N VAL A 14 10.45 -0.18 -27.40
CA VAL A 14 9.21 0.57 -27.23
C VAL A 14 9.49 2.06 -27.32
N TYR A 15 8.77 2.77 -28.19
CA TYR A 15 8.81 4.22 -28.31
C TYR A 15 7.53 4.86 -27.76
N GLN A 16 7.68 5.82 -26.86
CA GLN A 16 6.57 6.59 -26.30
C GLN A 16 6.38 7.90 -27.08
N LEU A 17 5.32 7.95 -27.89
CA LEU A 17 4.88 9.16 -28.61
C LEU A 17 4.04 10.05 -27.69
N THR A 18 4.75 10.75 -26.80
CA THR A 18 4.24 11.69 -25.79
C THR A 18 5.40 12.59 -25.34
N LYS A 19 5.09 13.68 -24.63
CA LYS A 19 6.10 14.52 -23.97
C LYS A 19 7.01 13.68 -23.05
N ALA A 20 6.41 12.80 -22.26
CA ALA A 20 7.05 12.07 -21.16
C ALA A 20 7.96 13.00 -20.31
N THR A 21 9.03 12.44 -19.76
CA THR A 21 10.15 13.16 -19.14
C THR A 21 11.23 13.56 -20.15
N GLY A 22 10.92 13.55 -21.46
CA GLY A 22 11.92 13.65 -22.54
C GLY A 22 11.83 14.90 -23.41
N LEU A 23 10.63 15.50 -23.53
CA LEU A 23 10.41 16.69 -24.35
C LEU A 23 10.09 17.90 -23.47
N VAL A 24 10.98 18.89 -23.47
CA VAL A 24 10.75 20.18 -22.81
C VAL A 24 9.75 20.98 -23.64
N MET A 25 8.61 21.32 -23.03
CA MET A 25 7.53 22.09 -23.67
C MET A 25 7.40 23.45 -23.00
N SER A 26 7.80 24.51 -23.72
CA SER A 26 7.59 25.90 -23.30
C SER A 26 6.17 26.39 -23.65
N SER A 27 5.79 27.54 -23.09
CA SER A 27 4.51 28.20 -23.39
C SER A 27 4.35 28.57 -24.88
N THR A 28 5.44 28.76 -25.62
CA THR A 28 5.44 29.07 -27.06
C THR A 28 4.75 28.00 -27.91
N TYR A 29 4.69 26.75 -27.46
CA TYR A 29 4.05 25.64 -28.16
C TYR A 29 2.59 25.40 -27.73
N ARG A 30 2.03 26.29 -26.91
CA ARG A 30 0.66 26.19 -26.40
C ARG A 30 -0.23 27.29 -26.99
N PRO A 31 -1.53 27.04 -27.23
CA PRO A 31 -2.45 28.07 -27.69
C PRO A 31 -2.54 29.22 -26.70
N THR A 32 -2.58 30.45 -27.21
CA THR A 32 -2.82 31.65 -26.39
C THR A 32 -4.15 31.53 -25.66
N GLY A 33 -4.15 31.66 -24.34
CA GLY A 33 -5.35 31.52 -23.52
C GLY A 33 -5.75 30.07 -23.18
N LEU A 34 -4.89 29.07 -23.44
CA LEU A 34 -5.07 27.73 -22.88
C LEU A 34 -5.08 27.80 -21.35
N ASP A 35 -6.07 27.16 -20.71
CA ASP A 35 -6.08 27.00 -19.26
C ASP A 35 -4.82 26.24 -18.81
N SER A 36 -4.15 26.80 -17.80
CA SER A 36 -2.96 26.21 -17.19
C SER A 36 -3.15 24.78 -16.70
N THR A 37 -4.38 24.39 -16.31
CA THR A 37 -4.73 23.02 -15.92
C THR A 37 -4.61 22.02 -17.08
N LEU A 38 -4.79 22.48 -18.33
CA LEU A 38 -4.76 21.66 -19.54
C LEU A 38 -3.36 21.56 -20.17
N ASN A 39 -2.36 22.25 -19.62
CA ASN A 39 -0.98 22.27 -20.14
C ASN A 39 -0.40 20.86 -20.38
N GLY A 40 -0.55 19.94 -19.42
CA GLY A 40 0.00 18.57 -19.54
C GLY A 40 -0.71 17.74 -20.61
N THR A 41 -2.04 17.85 -20.70
CA THR A 41 -2.87 17.21 -21.73
C THR A 41 -2.51 17.73 -23.12
N TRP A 42 -2.36 19.06 -23.26
CA TRP A 42 -1.92 19.67 -24.51
C TRP A 42 -0.51 19.23 -24.91
N ASP A 43 0.46 19.30 -24.01
CA ASP A 43 1.85 18.91 -24.30
C ASP A 43 1.93 17.46 -24.81
N THR A 44 1.18 16.55 -24.18
CA THR A 44 1.08 15.14 -24.60
C THR A 44 0.40 14.99 -25.96
N ALA A 45 -0.70 15.71 -26.20
CA ALA A 45 -1.42 15.68 -27.47
C ALA A 45 -0.57 16.24 -28.62
N TYR A 46 0.14 17.36 -28.40
CA TYR A 46 1.06 17.99 -29.34
C TYR A 46 2.18 17.02 -29.73
N ALA A 47 2.86 16.44 -28.74
CA ALA A 47 3.93 15.46 -28.98
C ALA A 47 3.44 14.24 -29.76
N ARG A 48 2.28 13.67 -29.36
CA ARG A 48 1.69 12.50 -30.02
C ARG A 48 1.25 12.78 -31.45
N THR A 49 0.59 13.91 -31.70
CA THR A 49 0.05 14.29 -33.01
C THR A 49 1.15 14.56 -34.03
N LEU A 50 2.28 15.12 -33.57
CA LEU A 50 3.43 15.45 -34.43
C LEU A 50 4.50 14.34 -34.45
N GLY A 51 4.24 13.19 -33.82
CA GLY A 51 5.12 12.03 -33.82
C GLY A 51 6.40 12.18 -32.98
N PHE A 52 6.49 13.17 -32.09
CA PHE A 52 7.66 13.38 -31.24
C PHE A 52 7.89 12.19 -30.29
N LEU A 53 9.14 11.73 -30.26
CA LEU A 53 9.59 10.61 -29.44
C LEU A 53 10.14 11.14 -28.11
N GLY A 54 9.33 11.12 -27.05
CA GLY A 54 9.76 11.55 -25.72
C GLY A 54 10.77 10.58 -25.12
N THR A 55 10.43 9.30 -25.07
CA THR A 55 11.31 8.23 -24.55
C THR A 55 11.29 6.99 -25.46
N GLY A 56 12.46 6.38 -25.63
CA GLY A 56 12.61 5.02 -26.14
C GLY A 56 13.13 4.11 -25.03
N ALA A 57 12.63 2.88 -24.93
CA ALA A 57 13.07 1.92 -23.92
C ALA A 57 13.17 0.50 -24.50
N GLN A 58 14.16 -0.27 -24.04
CA GLN A 58 14.27 -1.70 -24.32
C GLN A 58 14.86 -2.40 -23.11
N LEU A 59 14.39 -3.62 -22.84
CA LEU A 59 14.86 -4.47 -21.76
C LEU A 59 15.81 -5.54 -22.31
N PHE A 60 17.00 -5.67 -21.73
CA PHE A 60 18.04 -6.62 -22.13
C PHE A 60 18.26 -7.67 -21.04
N VAL A 61 18.44 -8.93 -21.47
CA VAL A 61 18.82 -10.04 -20.59
C VAL A 61 20.35 -10.12 -20.52
N ARG A 62 20.89 -10.16 -19.30
CA ARG A 62 22.32 -10.37 -19.03
C ARG A 62 22.55 -11.69 -18.30
N GLY A 63 23.80 -12.14 -18.20
CA GLY A 63 24.15 -13.35 -17.48
C GLY A 63 25.63 -13.44 -17.15
N GLY A 64 26.01 -14.52 -16.45
CA GLY A 64 27.39 -14.78 -16.04
C GLY A 64 27.96 -13.79 -15.02
N ASN A 65 29.21 -14.04 -14.62
CA ASN A 65 29.91 -13.26 -13.58
C ASN A 65 30.40 -11.88 -14.05
N ASP A 66 30.16 -11.52 -15.31
CA ASP A 66 30.56 -10.27 -15.98
C ASP A 66 29.35 -9.49 -16.54
N PHE A 67 28.13 -9.93 -16.22
CA PHE A 67 26.88 -9.42 -16.75
C PHE A 67 26.89 -9.28 -18.29
N HIS A 68 27.44 -10.26 -19.02
CA HIS A 68 27.42 -10.22 -20.48
C HIS A 68 25.98 -10.28 -21.03
N LEU A 69 25.72 -9.61 -22.15
CA LEU A 69 24.47 -9.75 -22.90
C LEU A 69 24.32 -11.18 -23.40
N THR A 70 23.22 -11.84 -23.06
CA THR A 70 22.95 -13.22 -23.52
C THR A 70 22.33 -13.26 -24.92
N GLY A 71 21.80 -12.13 -25.40
CA GLY A 71 20.98 -12.05 -26.61
C GLY A 71 19.59 -12.67 -26.46
N ALA A 72 19.21 -13.16 -25.28
CA ALA A 72 17.90 -13.72 -25.03
C ALA A 72 16.80 -12.64 -25.11
N LYS A 73 15.67 -12.99 -25.74
CA LYS A 73 14.46 -12.15 -25.81
C LYS A 73 13.46 -12.44 -24.69
N THR A 74 13.75 -13.37 -23.78
CA THR A 74 12.83 -13.77 -22.72
C THR A 74 13.57 -13.92 -21.41
N PHE A 75 12.98 -13.37 -20.35
CA PHE A 75 13.41 -13.63 -18.98
C PHE A 75 13.01 -15.05 -18.63
N SER A 76 13.99 -15.94 -18.61
CA SER A 76 13.81 -17.35 -18.28
C SER A 76 14.89 -17.72 -17.30
N ASP A 77 14.46 -18.24 -16.15
CA ASP A 77 15.33 -18.63 -15.06
C ASP A 77 15.04 -20.06 -14.58
N THR A 78 15.98 -20.68 -13.87
CA THR A 78 15.72 -21.92 -13.14
C THR A 78 16.41 -21.90 -11.78
N SER A 79 15.63 -21.55 -10.76
CA SER A 79 16.05 -21.57 -9.36
C SER A 79 15.57 -22.82 -8.62
N ILE A 80 16.42 -23.33 -7.71
CA ILE A 80 16.16 -24.51 -6.87
C ILE A 80 16.01 -24.06 -5.42
N ILE A 81 14.95 -24.52 -4.74
CA ILE A 81 14.65 -24.23 -3.33
C ILE A 81 14.69 -25.53 -2.53
N ASP A 82 15.78 -25.76 -1.82
CA ASP A 82 15.91 -26.89 -0.90
C ASP A 82 15.08 -26.65 0.37
N SER A 83 14.38 -27.67 0.86
CA SER A 83 13.54 -27.56 2.07
C SER A 83 13.68 -28.80 2.93
N TYR A 84 14.30 -28.63 4.10
CA TYR A 84 14.46 -29.69 5.09
C TYR A 84 13.60 -29.37 6.31
N SER A 85 12.82 -30.36 6.76
CA SER A 85 12.10 -30.28 8.03
C SER A 85 12.12 -31.63 8.76
N LEU A 86 12.24 -31.54 10.08
CA LEU A 86 12.07 -32.65 11.01
C LEU A 86 10.94 -32.28 11.96
N TYR A 87 10.00 -33.18 12.21
CA TYR A 87 8.88 -32.93 13.11
C TYR A 87 8.65 -34.10 14.07
N TYR A 88 8.22 -33.77 15.27
CA TYR A 88 7.76 -34.70 16.29
C TYR A 88 6.49 -34.13 16.94
N ASN A 89 5.50 -34.98 17.18
CA ASN A 89 4.25 -34.62 17.85
C ASN A 89 3.77 -35.80 18.71
N ASP A 90 3.24 -35.52 19.90
CA ASP A 90 2.59 -36.49 20.78
C ASP A 90 1.35 -35.91 21.50
N SER A 91 0.49 -36.79 21.99
CA SER A 91 -0.73 -36.47 22.75
C SER A 91 -0.79 -37.28 24.04
N TRP A 92 -0.22 -36.72 25.11
CA TRP A 92 -0.15 -37.37 26.41
C TRP A 92 -1.40 -37.11 27.25
N LYS A 93 -2.15 -38.19 27.53
CA LYS A 93 -3.27 -38.20 28.48
C LYS A 93 -2.73 -38.31 29.91
N ILE A 94 -2.29 -37.19 30.47
CA ILE A 94 -1.80 -37.07 31.87
C ILE A 94 -2.84 -37.64 32.86
N ARG A 95 -4.13 -37.37 32.61
CA ARG A 95 -5.28 -37.96 33.32
C ARG A 95 -6.43 -38.20 32.32
N PRO A 96 -7.45 -39.02 32.65
CA PRO A 96 -8.65 -39.18 31.81
C PRO A 96 -9.43 -37.88 31.51
N THR A 97 -9.11 -36.79 32.21
CA THR A 97 -9.69 -35.46 32.08
C THR A 97 -8.69 -34.39 31.66
N LEU A 98 -7.40 -34.72 31.47
CA LEU A 98 -6.33 -33.77 31.16
C LEU A 98 -5.41 -34.34 30.08
N THR A 99 -5.46 -33.75 28.90
CA THR A 99 -4.58 -34.07 27.76
C THR A 99 -3.63 -32.92 27.51
N LEU A 100 -2.35 -33.23 27.36
CA LEU A 100 -1.31 -32.33 26.86
C LEU A 100 -0.90 -32.81 25.47
N ASN A 101 -1.12 -31.99 24.44
CA ASN A 101 -0.52 -32.21 23.13
C ASN A 101 0.72 -31.34 23.03
N TYR A 102 1.82 -31.90 22.56
CA TYR A 102 3.06 -31.18 22.38
C TYR A 102 3.77 -31.66 21.12
N GLY A 103 4.46 -30.74 20.47
CA GLY A 103 5.20 -31.03 19.25
C GLY A 103 6.24 -29.96 18.97
N LEU A 104 7.21 -30.35 18.18
CA LEU A 104 8.27 -29.49 17.69
C LEU A 104 8.53 -29.85 16.23
N GLU A 105 8.42 -28.86 15.37
CA GLU A 105 8.99 -28.89 14.03
C GLU A 105 10.28 -28.06 14.06
N TRP A 106 11.34 -28.57 13.44
CA TRP A 106 12.53 -27.80 13.07
C TRP A 106 12.59 -27.79 11.56
N GLY A 107 12.49 -26.60 10.96
CA GLY A 107 12.66 -26.39 9.53
C GLY A 107 13.86 -25.50 9.23
N THR A 108 14.48 -25.73 8.08
CA THR A 108 15.44 -24.78 7.48
C THR A 108 14.73 -23.95 6.41
N GLN A 109 14.82 -22.64 6.46
CA GLN A 109 14.53 -21.82 5.29
C GLN A 109 15.84 -21.63 4.52
N LEU A 110 16.01 -22.43 3.46
CA LEU A 110 17.12 -22.23 2.55
C LEU A 110 16.71 -21.23 1.46
N PRO A 111 17.65 -20.37 1.00
CA PRO A 111 17.41 -19.46 -0.10
C PRO A 111 17.27 -20.23 -1.41
N PRO A 112 16.50 -19.73 -2.39
CA PRO A 112 16.63 -20.20 -3.75
C PRO A 112 18.06 -19.96 -4.23
N TYR A 113 18.65 -20.93 -4.91
CA TYR A 113 19.86 -20.70 -5.70
C TYR A 113 19.55 -20.92 -7.17
N GLU A 114 20.07 -20.02 -7.99
CA GLU A 114 19.94 -20.05 -9.44
C GLU A 114 21.06 -20.90 -10.06
N ILE A 115 20.78 -21.64 -11.14
CA ILE A 115 21.73 -22.60 -11.72
C ILE A 115 22.80 -21.97 -12.63
N ASN A 116 22.56 -20.76 -13.16
CA ASN A 116 23.44 -20.03 -14.08
C ASN A 116 24.23 -18.88 -13.39
N GLY A 117 23.91 -18.57 -12.14
CA GLY A 117 24.56 -17.53 -11.33
C GLY A 117 24.15 -16.10 -11.70
N VAL A 118 22.93 -15.86 -12.17
CA VAL A 118 22.52 -14.52 -12.68
C VAL A 118 21.93 -13.56 -11.64
N GLN A 119 21.68 -14.02 -10.41
CA GLN A 119 21.23 -13.19 -9.28
C GLN A 119 22.30 -12.16 -8.90
N ASP A 120 21.89 -10.97 -8.46
CA ASP A 120 22.81 -9.90 -8.05
C ASP A 120 22.68 -9.48 -6.57
N PHE A 121 23.69 -8.76 -6.08
CA PHE A 121 23.70 -8.10 -4.78
C PHE A 121 23.93 -6.61 -4.94
N MET A 122 23.27 -5.80 -4.09
CA MET A 122 23.71 -4.43 -3.84
C MET A 122 25.01 -4.45 -3.02
N VAL A 123 26.04 -3.80 -3.55
CA VAL A 123 27.35 -3.61 -2.93
C VAL A 123 27.70 -2.12 -2.84
N ASP A 124 28.71 -1.77 -2.05
CA ASP A 124 29.40 -0.49 -2.21
C ASP A 124 30.48 -0.55 -3.31
N SER A 125 31.11 0.57 -3.63
CA SER A 125 32.18 0.66 -4.64
C SER A 125 33.46 -0.14 -4.31
N SER A 126 33.52 -0.86 -3.19
CA SER A 126 34.60 -1.81 -2.86
C SER A 126 34.22 -3.27 -3.09
N GLY A 127 32.99 -3.54 -3.58
CA GLY A 127 32.43 -4.88 -3.73
C GLY A 127 31.91 -5.49 -2.42
N ALA A 128 31.80 -4.70 -1.34
CA ALA A 128 31.28 -5.18 -0.07
C ALA A 128 29.75 -5.13 -0.05
N ILE A 129 29.09 -6.27 0.25
CA ILE A 129 27.63 -6.37 0.30
C ILE A 129 27.06 -5.37 1.31
N LEU A 130 26.08 -4.58 0.86
CA LEU A 130 25.41 -3.56 1.66
C LEU A 130 23.97 -3.98 1.94
N THR A 131 23.63 -4.18 3.22
CA THR A 131 22.25 -4.42 3.64
C THR A 131 21.50 -3.10 3.84
N SER A 132 20.20 -3.13 3.60
CA SER A 132 19.28 -1.99 3.72
C SER A 132 19.24 -1.48 5.15
N GLN A 133 19.31 -2.38 6.13
CA GLN A 133 19.45 -2.03 7.55
C GLN A 133 20.74 -1.23 7.81
N ARG A 134 21.88 -1.65 7.24
CA ARG A 134 23.17 -0.97 7.41
C ARG A 134 23.17 0.39 6.69
N TYR A 135 22.57 0.45 5.49
CA TYR A 135 22.37 1.69 4.76
C TYR A 135 21.59 2.71 5.60
N LEU A 136 20.36 2.37 6.03
CA LEU A 136 19.49 3.26 6.79
C LEU A 136 20.11 3.68 8.14
N GLN A 137 20.79 2.77 8.84
CA GLN A 137 21.49 3.09 10.08
C GLN A 137 22.63 4.10 9.85
N ASN A 138 23.40 3.96 8.77
CA ASN A 138 24.43 4.92 8.40
C ASN A 138 23.83 6.26 7.98
N THR A 139 22.76 6.28 7.18
CA THR A 139 22.02 7.50 6.82
C THR A 139 21.59 8.27 8.07
N VAL A 140 20.96 7.61 9.05
CA VAL A 140 20.58 8.25 10.33
C VAL A 140 21.81 8.76 11.10
N ASN A 141 22.85 7.94 11.24
CA ASN A 141 24.04 8.30 12.02
C ASN A 141 24.79 9.51 11.44
N TYR A 142 24.89 9.63 10.12
CA TYR A 142 25.52 10.76 9.44
C TYR A 142 24.61 11.99 9.45
N ALA A 143 23.31 11.82 9.18
CA ALA A 143 22.33 12.90 9.16
C ALA A 143 22.26 13.63 10.53
N LEU A 144 22.26 12.88 11.63
CA LEU A 144 22.31 13.46 12.99
C LEU A 144 23.58 14.30 13.27
N GLN A 145 24.65 14.11 12.49
CA GLN A 145 25.90 14.88 12.56
C GLN A 145 25.96 16.01 11.50
N GLY A 146 24.90 16.21 10.71
CA GLY A 146 24.86 17.20 9.63
C GLY A 146 25.69 16.81 8.40
N GLN A 147 25.95 15.50 8.23
CA GLN A 147 26.74 14.89 7.17
C GLN A 147 25.85 14.02 6.27
N VAL A 148 26.27 13.84 5.02
CA VAL A 148 25.62 12.95 4.06
C VAL A 148 26.22 11.54 4.14
N TYR A 149 25.35 10.53 4.15
CA TYR A 149 25.71 9.16 3.77
C TYR A 149 24.91 8.78 2.53
N ASN A 150 25.56 8.88 1.38
CA ASN A 150 25.02 8.53 0.06
C ASN A 150 26.19 7.92 -0.75
N PRO A 151 26.62 6.68 -0.41
CA PRO A 151 27.73 6.02 -1.07
C PRO A 151 27.37 5.66 -2.52
N VAL A 152 28.38 5.40 -3.35
CA VAL A 152 28.15 4.76 -4.64
C VAL A 152 27.66 3.33 -4.42
N LEU A 153 26.47 3.05 -4.95
CA LEU A 153 25.77 1.77 -4.91
C LEU A 153 26.06 1.02 -6.22
N GLY A 154 26.69 -0.13 -6.09
CA GLY A 154 27.03 -1.03 -7.18
C GLY A 154 26.17 -2.29 -7.15
N PHE A 155 26.15 -3.01 -8.27
CA PHE A 155 25.56 -4.33 -8.41
C PHE A 155 26.60 -5.32 -8.92
N GLU A 156 26.67 -6.48 -8.27
CA GLU A 156 27.58 -7.57 -8.65
C GLU A 156 26.81 -8.88 -8.75
N PRO A 157 27.07 -9.72 -9.77
CA PRO A 157 26.49 -11.05 -9.85
C PRO A 157 27.03 -11.91 -8.73
N ILE A 158 26.20 -12.82 -8.23
CA ILE A 158 26.46 -13.71 -7.09
C ILE A 158 27.81 -14.45 -7.17
N GLY A 159 28.26 -14.82 -8.37
CA GLY A 159 29.54 -15.48 -8.58
C GLY A 159 30.77 -14.56 -8.61
N ALA A 160 30.61 -13.24 -8.76
CA ALA A 160 31.69 -12.26 -8.72
C ALA A 160 31.89 -11.61 -7.34
N VAL A 161 30.83 -11.53 -6.54
CA VAL A 161 30.86 -10.99 -5.17
C VAL A 161 31.95 -11.64 -4.32
N GLY A 162 32.66 -10.83 -3.53
CA GLY A 162 33.71 -11.27 -2.63
C GLY A 162 33.26 -12.42 -1.71
N GLY A 163 33.93 -13.57 -1.83
CA GLY A 163 33.60 -14.80 -1.09
C GLY A 163 32.65 -15.76 -1.81
N HIS A 164 32.17 -15.42 -3.00
CA HIS A 164 31.39 -16.26 -3.92
C HIS A 164 30.21 -16.99 -3.22
N PRO A 165 29.27 -16.26 -2.60
CA PRO A 165 28.14 -16.86 -1.89
C PRO A 165 27.30 -17.73 -2.82
N LYS A 166 26.86 -18.91 -2.36
CA LYS A 166 25.94 -19.78 -3.14
C LYS A 166 24.51 -19.18 -3.24
N TYR A 167 24.14 -18.33 -2.30
CA TYR A 167 22.76 -17.92 -2.06
C TYR A 167 22.60 -16.40 -1.96
N PRO A 168 21.49 -15.80 -2.44
CA PRO A 168 21.24 -14.35 -2.42
C PRO A 168 20.93 -13.78 -1.03
N PHE A 169 20.65 -14.64 -0.05
CA PHE A 169 20.53 -14.28 1.37
C PHE A 169 21.06 -15.40 2.27
N GLN A 170 21.17 -15.15 3.57
CA GLN A 170 21.73 -16.12 4.51
C GLN A 170 20.77 -17.30 4.80
N PRO A 171 21.23 -18.56 4.70
CA PRO A 171 20.47 -19.73 5.15
C PRO A 171 20.01 -19.66 6.61
N PHE A 172 18.72 -19.87 6.86
CA PHE A 172 18.14 -19.76 8.20
C PHE A 172 17.83 -21.15 8.79
N TYR A 173 18.65 -21.55 9.76
CA TYR A 173 18.52 -22.81 10.51
C TYR A 173 17.71 -22.67 11.82
N GLY A 174 17.22 -21.47 12.14
CA GLY A 174 16.52 -21.16 13.39
C GLY A 174 15.03 -21.49 13.41
N GLY A 175 14.52 -22.26 12.45
CA GLY A 175 13.09 -22.52 12.22
C GLY A 175 12.44 -23.48 13.22
N PHE A 176 12.66 -23.27 14.52
CA PHE A 176 12.02 -24.01 15.59
C PHE A 176 10.57 -23.55 15.79
N SER A 177 9.64 -24.41 15.39
CA SER A 177 8.18 -24.29 15.35
C SER A 177 7.56 -25.17 16.46
N PRO A 178 7.70 -24.80 17.75
CA PRO A 178 7.06 -25.51 18.86
C PRO A 178 5.56 -25.31 18.84
N ARG A 179 4.83 -26.34 19.28
CA ARG A 179 3.38 -26.34 19.48
C ARG A 179 3.09 -27.03 20.81
N VAL A 180 2.41 -26.36 21.72
CA VAL A 180 2.00 -26.94 23.02
C VAL A 180 0.56 -26.55 23.28
N SER A 181 -0.29 -27.51 23.62
CA SER A 181 -1.69 -27.24 23.99
C SER A 181 -2.17 -28.18 25.09
N VAL A 182 -3.03 -27.66 25.96
CA VAL A 182 -3.67 -28.40 27.04
C VAL A 182 -5.18 -28.37 26.88
N ALA A 183 -5.82 -29.51 27.08
CA ALA A 183 -7.27 -29.65 27.14
C ALA A 183 -7.67 -30.28 28.47
N TRP A 184 -8.52 -29.60 29.24
CA TRP A 184 -8.95 -30.02 30.57
C TRP A 184 -10.47 -30.06 30.70
N ASN A 185 -11.01 -31.23 31.04
CA ASN A 185 -12.43 -31.50 31.25
C ASN A 185 -12.72 -31.81 32.73
N PRO A 186 -12.84 -30.79 33.60
CA PRO A 186 -13.09 -31.02 35.03
C PRO A 186 -14.37 -31.80 35.32
N ARG A 187 -14.36 -32.54 36.43
CA ARG A 187 -15.48 -33.36 36.90
C ARG A 187 -15.90 -32.98 38.33
N PHE A 188 -16.33 -31.74 38.54
CA PHE A 188 -16.81 -31.29 39.85
C PHE A 188 -18.24 -31.78 40.08
N GLN A 189 -18.48 -32.47 41.20
CA GLN A 189 -19.76 -33.13 41.51
C GLN A 189 -20.69 -32.28 42.40
N SER A 190 -20.14 -31.40 43.23
CA SER A 190 -20.90 -30.64 44.25
C SER A 190 -20.32 -29.25 44.50
N GLY A 191 -20.99 -28.46 45.35
CA GLY A 191 -20.59 -27.10 45.71
C GLY A 191 -20.71 -26.09 44.55
N VAL A 192 -20.09 -24.91 44.73
CA VAL A 192 -20.10 -23.83 43.73
C VAL A 192 -19.44 -24.30 42.43
N LEU A 193 -18.29 -24.98 42.50
CA LEU A 193 -17.59 -25.50 41.32
C LEU A 193 -18.41 -26.55 40.56
N GLY A 194 -19.18 -27.39 41.25
CA GLY A 194 -20.15 -28.30 40.62
C GLY A 194 -21.25 -27.57 39.85
N ARG A 195 -21.78 -26.46 40.39
CA ARG A 195 -22.77 -25.62 39.68
C ARG A 195 -22.16 -24.83 38.51
N VAL A 196 -20.93 -24.34 38.67
CA VAL A 196 -20.26 -23.45 37.70
C VAL A 196 -19.58 -24.22 36.56
N PHE A 197 -19.10 -25.45 36.78
CA PHE A 197 -18.37 -26.21 35.74
C PHE A 197 -18.97 -27.60 35.44
N GLY A 198 -19.67 -28.19 36.40
CA GLY A 198 -20.33 -29.50 36.25
C GLY A 198 -19.39 -30.70 36.17
N GLN A 199 -20.00 -31.87 36.02
CA GLN A 199 -19.30 -33.14 35.89
C GLN A 199 -19.01 -33.44 34.41
N GLY A 200 -17.89 -32.94 33.88
CA GLY A 200 -17.50 -33.15 32.48
C GLY A 200 -18.23 -32.27 31.47
N LYS A 201 -19.07 -31.32 31.93
CA LYS A 201 -19.82 -30.38 31.07
C LYS A 201 -19.02 -29.17 30.59
N THR A 202 -17.83 -28.95 31.12
CA THR A 202 -16.94 -27.84 30.73
C THR A 202 -15.62 -28.39 30.19
N VAL A 203 -15.08 -27.78 29.15
CA VAL A 203 -13.74 -28.03 28.62
C VAL A 203 -12.99 -26.70 28.55
N PHE A 204 -11.84 -26.65 29.22
CA PHE A 204 -10.86 -25.58 29.04
C PHE A 204 -9.84 -26.01 27.99
N ARG A 205 -9.46 -25.09 27.12
CA ARG A 205 -8.39 -25.26 26.13
C ARG A 205 -7.44 -24.08 26.24
N ALA A 206 -6.15 -24.35 26.18
CA ALA A 206 -5.14 -23.31 25.98
C ALA A 206 -4.02 -23.87 25.10
N GLY A 207 -3.42 -23.04 24.27
CA GLY A 207 -2.31 -23.44 23.43
C GLY A 207 -1.42 -22.29 23.00
N TYR A 208 -0.17 -22.62 22.70
CA TYR A 208 0.81 -21.77 22.08
C TYR A 208 1.42 -22.49 20.89
N SER A 209 1.65 -21.75 19.80
CA SER A 209 2.47 -22.23 18.70
C SER A 209 3.24 -21.09 18.05
N ARG A 210 4.50 -21.34 17.68
CA ARG A 210 5.20 -20.52 16.69
C ARG A 210 5.08 -21.16 15.32
N ILE A 211 4.75 -20.38 14.30
CA ILE A 211 4.63 -20.82 12.91
C ILE A 211 5.46 -19.90 12.03
N PHE A 212 6.29 -20.45 11.15
CA PHE A 212 7.03 -19.66 10.16
C PHE A 212 6.24 -19.55 8.85
N ASP A 213 6.33 -18.39 8.22
CA ASP A 213 5.72 -18.13 6.92
C ASP A 213 6.47 -18.86 5.80
N ARG A 214 5.73 -19.23 4.75
CA ARG A 214 6.29 -19.74 3.48
C ARG A 214 6.07 -18.67 2.42
N ASN A 215 7.07 -17.82 2.25
CA ASN A 215 7.01 -16.70 1.30
C ASN A 215 6.95 -17.20 -0.15
N ASN A 216 6.49 -16.32 -1.03
CA ASN A 216 6.15 -16.65 -2.39
C ASN A 216 7.40 -16.75 -3.30
N GLY A 217 7.28 -17.45 -4.43
CA GLY A 217 8.32 -17.51 -5.45
C GLY A 217 8.63 -16.13 -6.04
N VAL A 218 7.66 -15.22 -6.11
CA VAL A 218 7.90 -13.82 -6.51
C VAL A 218 8.93 -13.14 -5.59
N ASP A 219 8.71 -13.17 -4.28
CA ASP A 219 9.58 -12.45 -3.33
C ASP A 219 11.00 -13.06 -3.25
N LEU A 220 11.09 -14.40 -3.34
CA LEU A 220 12.36 -15.12 -3.10
C LEU A 220 13.15 -15.39 -4.39
N VAL A 221 12.48 -15.57 -5.54
CA VAL A 221 13.10 -15.95 -6.82
C VAL A 221 13.08 -14.79 -7.81
N LEU A 222 11.92 -14.15 -8.04
CA LEU A 222 11.81 -13.09 -9.05
C LEU A 222 12.55 -11.82 -8.64
N VAL A 223 12.42 -11.36 -7.38
CA VAL A 223 13.02 -10.09 -6.94
C VAL A 223 14.55 -10.02 -7.16
N PRO A 224 15.37 -11.04 -6.80
CA PRO A 224 16.80 -11.08 -7.15
C PRO A 224 17.14 -11.08 -8.65
N LEU A 225 16.14 -11.27 -9.51
CA LEU A 225 16.26 -11.27 -10.97
C LEU A 225 15.75 -9.95 -11.59
N LEU A 226 15.10 -9.09 -10.79
CA LEU A 226 14.69 -7.73 -11.15
C LEU A 226 15.75 -6.68 -10.75
N GLY A 227 16.91 -7.12 -10.25
CA GLY A 227 18.08 -6.29 -10.00
C GLY A 227 18.67 -5.70 -11.29
N TYR A 228 19.63 -4.79 -11.11
CA TYR A 228 20.27 -4.09 -12.23
C TYR A 228 21.11 -5.02 -13.13
N GLY A 229 21.47 -6.20 -12.62
CA GLY A 229 22.18 -7.27 -13.31
C GLY A 229 21.36 -7.96 -14.40
N PHE A 230 20.56 -8.98 -14.03
CA PHE A 230 19.89 -9.88 -14.98
C PHE A 230 18.97 -9.16 -15.97
N GLY A 231 18.22 -8.15 -15.50
CA GLY A 231 17.28 -7.37 -16.30
C GLY A 231 17.68 -5.90 -16.44
N GLN A 232 18.51 -5.59 -17.44
CA GLN A 232 18.90 -4.21 -17.68
C GLN A 232 17.90 -3.48 -18.60
N THR A 233 17.12 -2.56 -18.04
CA THR A 233 16.38 -1.58 -18.84
C THR A 233 17.32 -0.50 -19.34
N ILE A 234 17.40 -0.29 -20.65
CA ILE A 234 18.07 0.87 -21.25
C ILE A 234 17.02 1.83 -21.78
N ARG A 235 17.20 3.12 -21.52
CA ARG A 235 16.29 4.18 -21.95
C ARG A 235 17.03 5.27 -22.71
N CYS A 236 16.50 5.65 -23.86
CA CYS A 236 16.76 6.93 -24.50
C CYS A 236 15.74 7.94 -23.94
N ASN A 237 16.18 8.87 -23.09
CA ASN A 237 15.34 10.00 -22.69
C ASN A 237 15.69 11.24 -23.53
N GLY A 238 14.67 11.94 -24.03
CA GLY A 238 14.84 13.13 -24.86
C GLY A 238 15.55 12.84 -26.18
N ALA A 239 14.94 12.01 -27.02
CA ALA A 239 15.44 11.75 -28.37
C ALA A 239 15.36 13.00 -29.25
N GLY A 240 16.51 13.50 -29.68
CA GLY A 240 16.60 14.70 -30.50
C GLY A 240 17.62 14.59 -31.62
N ILE A 241 17.74 15.67 -32.37
CA ILE A 241 18.58 15.84 -33.55
C ILE A 241 19.29 17.19 -33.40
N LYS A 242 20.62 17.18 -33.34
CA LYS A 242 21.42 18.42 -33.32
C LYS A 242 22.56 18.31 -34.34
N PRO A 243 23.04 19.44 -34.89
CA PRO A 243 24.25 19.42 -35.70
C PRO A 243 25.44 18.90 -34.91
N ASP A 244 26.22 17.99 -35.49
CA ASP A 244 27.54 17.60 -34.98
C ASP A 244 28.44 18.84 -34.87
N PRO A 245 29.00 19.16 -33.68
CA PRO A 245 29.90 20.30 -33.50
C PRO A 245 31.15 20.28 -34.40
N ARG A 246 31.52 19.13 -34.99
CA ARG A 246 32.70 18.97 -35.85
C ARG A 246 32.38 18.97 -37.35
N THR A 247 31.22 18.44 -37.75
CA THR A 247 30.86 18.27 -39.17
C THR A 247 29.66 19.09 -39.63
N GLY A 248 28.87 19.65 -38.70
CA GLY A 248 27.64 20.39 -38.97
C GLY A 248 26.47 19.53 -39.47
N LEU A 249 26.65 18.22 -39.64
CA LEU A 249 25.62 17.29 -40.11
C LEU A 249 24.65 16.93 -38.96
N PRO A 250 23.36 16.67 -39.25
CA PRO A 250 22.40 16.27 -38.21
C PRO A 250 22.78 14.92 -37.60
N VAL A 251 22.85 14.86 -36.26
CA VAL A 251 23.08 13.62 -35.49
C VAL A 251 21.92 13.41 -34.53
N THR A 252 21.37 12.20 -34.54
CA THR A 252 20.35 11.74 -33.61
C THR A 252 20.99 11.27 -32.30
N ASN A 253 20.49 11.72 -31.15
CA ASN A 253 21.00 11.28 -29.84
C ASN A 253 19.95 11.42 -28.72
N CYS A 254 20.24 10.82 -27.56
CA CYS A 254 19.45 10.93 -26.34
C CYS A 254 20.03 12.08 -25.50
N TYR A 255 19.45 13.28 -25.58
CA TYR A 255 19.99 14.47 -24.90
C TYR A 255 19.51 14.62 -23.44
N GLY A 256 18.73 13.66 -22.92
CA GLY A 256 18.15 13.72 -21.59
C GLY A 256 16.92 14.62 -21.52
N GLY A 257 16.22 14.58 -20.38
CA GLY A 257 14.88 15.17 -20.24
C GLY A 257 14.78 16.70 -20.32
N SER A 258 15.91 17.39 -20.14
CA SER A 258 16.06 18.84 -20.30
C SER A 258 16.72 19.24 -21.63
N GLY A 259 17.25 18.27 -22.37
CA GLY A 259 18.11 18.52 -23.53
C GLY A 259 17.36 18.62 -24.86
N THR A 260 16.08 18.30 -24.91
CA THR A 260 15.30 18.15 -26.14
C THR A 260 13.98 18.91 -26.06
N ASP A 261 13.63 19.65 -27.11
CA ASP A 261 12.40 20.45 -27.24
C ASP A 261 11.82 20.32 -28.67
N PRO A 262 10.65 20.90 -29.02
CA PRO A 262 10.11 20.79 -30.37
C PRO A 262 10.96 21.42 -31.50
N THR A 263 12.05 22.16 -31.22
CA THR A 263 12.98 22.64 -32.26
C THR A 263 13.94 21.56 -32.73
N ASN A 264 14.23 20.58 -31.87
CA ASN A 264 15.26 19.57 -32.09
C ASN A 264 14.79 18.14 -31.78
N GLY A 265 13.56 17.93 -31.31
CA GLY A 265 13.01 16.62 -31.01
C GLY A 265 12.87 15.73 -32.25
N PHE A 266 13.19 14.44 -32.08
CA PHE A 266 13.04 13.45 -33.13
C PHE A 266 11.57 13.09 -33.34
N ARG A 267 11.07 13.17 -34.58
CA ARG A 267 9.70 12.78 -34.94
C ARG A 267 9.68 11.53 -35.80
N VAL A 268 9.00 10.50 -35.31
CA VAL A 268 8.82 9.23 -36.03
C VAL A 268 8.01 9.48 -37.31
N GLY A 269 8.51 8.95 -38.43
CA GLY A 269 7.90 9.10 -39.76
C GLY A 269 8.21 10.41 -40.48
N VAL A 270 8.83 11.39 -39.82
CA VAL A 270 9.30 12.64 -40.44
C VAL A 270 10.83 12.67 -40.50
N ASP A 271 11.48 12.45 -39.37
CA ASP A 271 12.95 12.49 -39.25
C ASP A 271 13.58 11.09 -39.31
N GLY A 272 12.75 10.05 -39.34
CA GLY A 272 13.12 8.64 -39.51
C GLY A 272 12.09 7.69 -38.89
N ASN A 273 12.17 6.39 -39.19
CA ASN A 273 11.26 5.38 -38.63
C ASN A 273 11.75 4.78 -37.30
N THR A 274 13.02 5.02 -36.95
CA THR A 274 13.70 4.49 -35.77
C THR A 274 14.40 5.66 -35.08
N GLY A 275 14.04 5.93 -33.82
CA GLY A 275 14.68 6.97 -33.03
C GLY A 275 16.09 6.58 -32.56
N PRO A 276 16.89 7.55 -32.07
CA PRO A 276 18.15 7.25 -31.42
C PRO A 276 17.95 6.29 -30.23
N PHE A 277 18.93 5.42 -30.03
CA PHE A 277 19.01 4.54 -28.87
C PHE A 277 20.48 4.36 -28.48
N PRO A 278 20.84 4.29 -27.17
CA PRO A 278 22.22 4.16 -26.76
C PRO A 278 22.87 2.86 -27.24
N THR A 279 24.16 2.91 -27.57
CA THR A 279 24.96 1.69 -27.82
C THR A 279 25.00 0.83 -26.57
N VAL A 280 24.60 -0.43 -26.68
CA VAL A 280 24.53 -1.37 -25.56
C VAL A 280 25.90 -2.00 -25.30
N GLN A 281 26.43 -1.84 -24.09
CA GLN A 281 27.67 -2.48 -23.66
C GLN A 281 27.51 -4.00 -23.60
N GLN A 282 28.45 -4.74 -24.19
CA GLN A 282 28.40 -6.21 -24.23
C GLN A 282 28.53 -6.84 -22.83
N THR A 283 29.42 -6.31 -21.99
CA THR A 283 29.56 -6.64 -20.56
C THR A 283 29.37 -5.38 -19.72
N LEU A 284 29.16 -5.51 -18.41
CA LEU A 284 29.18 -4.37 -17.49
C LEU A 284 30.45 -4.41 -16.63
N PRO A 285 30.90 -3.25 -16.09
CA PRO A 285 31.87 -3.25 -14.99
C PRO A 285 31.33 -4.02 -13.78
N ILE A 286 32.24 -4.54 -12.95
CA ILE A 286 31.94 -5.23 -11.70
C ILE A 286 32.71 -4.48 -10.60
N PRO A 287 32.04 -3.76 -9.68
CA PRO A 287 30.59 -3.54 -9.61
C PRO A 287 30.03 -2.69 -10.75
N ALA A 288 28.79 -2.99 -11.16
CA ALA A 288 28.01 -2.19 -12.09
C ALA A 288 27.34 -1.05 -11.31
N GLU A 289 27.78 0.19 -11.53
CA GLU A 289 27.34 1.38 -10.79
C GLU A 289 26.38 2.20 -11.68
N PRO A 290 25.05 2.14 -11.48
CA PRO A 290 24.08 2.71 -12.41
C PRO A 290 24.23 4.23 -12.52
N GLY A 291 24.41 4.74 -13.73
CA GLY A 291 24.61 6.16 -14.02
C GLY A 291 26.03 6.68 -13.81
N ILE A 292 26.96 5.85 -13.32
CA ILE A 292 28.37 6.22 -13.13
C ILE A 292 29.25 5.48 -14.14
N ASN A 293 29.28 4.14 -14.07
CA ASN A 293 30.08 3.29 -14.95
C ASN A 293 29.23 2.44 -15.92
N SER A 294 27.90 2.41 -15.68
CA SER A 294 26.91 1.65 -16.45
C SER A 294 25.65 2.51 -16.72
N PRO A 295 24.79 2.17 -17.72
CA PRO A 295 23.64 2.98 -18.12
C PRO A 295 22.68 3.41 -16.99
N ALA A 296 22.44 4.72 -16.84
CA ALA A 296 21.33 5.21 -16.00
C ALA A 296 19.95 4.81 -16.59
N GLY A 297 18.90 4.81 -15.75
CA GLY A 297 17.51 4.77 -16.24
C GLY A 297 16.58 3.68 -15.69
N SER A 298 17.08 2.79 -14.83
CA SER A 298 16.26 1.76 -14.17
C SER A 298 15.71 2.23 -12.82
N ASN A 299 14.52 1.75 -12.47
CA ASN A 299 14.15 1.60 -11.05
C ASN A 299 14.98 0.45 -10.49
N ILE A 300 15.53 0.62 -9.30
CA ILE A 300 16.38 -0.38 -8.67
C ILE A 300 15.52 -1.18 -7.69
N SER A 301 15.59 -2.51 -7.73
CA SER A 301 14.94 -3.42 -6.80
C SER A 301 15.89 -4.57 -6.47
N PHE A 302 16.08 -4.90 -5.20
CA PHE A 302 16.97 -5.98 -4.78
C PHE A 302 16.46 -6.66 -3.51
N LEU A 303 16.98 -7.86 -3.22
CA LEU A 303 16.67 -8.62 -2.01
C LEU A 303 17.71 -8.37 -0.93
N ASP A 304 17.30 -8.13 0.32
CA ASP A 304 18.24 -7.93 1.43
C ASP A 304 18.88 -9.26 1.87
N ASN A 305 20.22 -9.30 1.91
CA ASN A 305 20.99 -10.50 2.29
C ASN A 305 20.68 -11.01 3.72
N ASN A 306 20.16 -10.16 4.63
CA ASN A 306 19.73 -10.53 5.98
C ASN A 306 18.22 -10.88 6.05
N TRP A 307 17.62 -11.30 4.93
CA TRP A 307 16.25 -11.82 4.86
C TRP A 307 16.01 -12.98 5.84
N ARG A 308 14.83 -13.00 6.46
CA ARG A 308 14.40 -14.02 7.44
C ARG A 308 12.96 -14.44 7.20
N PRO A 309 12.60 -15.73 7.32
CA PRO A 309 11.21 -16.13 7.24
C PRO A 309 10.38 -15.43 8.34
N GLY A 310 9.18 -14.98 7.98
CA GLY A 310 8.23 -14.41 8.93
C GLY A 310 7.92 -15.41 10.04
N ALA A 311 7.79 -14.92 11.27
CA ALA A 311 7.58 -15.72 12.46
C ALA A 311 6.34 -15.24 13.22
N ASN A 312 5.41 -16.16 13.43
CA ASN A 312 4.09 -15.90 13.99
C ASN A 312 3.95 -16.63 15.33
N ASP A 313 4.00 -15.90 16.43
CA ASP A 313 3.72 -16.40 17.77
C ASP A 313 2.22 -16.31 18.04
N GLN A 314 1.53 -17.44 18.15
CA GLN A 314 0.08 -17.51 18.41
C GLN A 314 -0.19 -18.12 19.79
N ILE A 315 -1.10 -17.48 20.54
CA ILE A 315 -1.69 -18.02 21.76
C ILE A 315 -3.20 -18.16 21.55
N THR A 316 -3.77 -19.28 21.98
CA THR A 316 -5.21 -19.51 22.04
C THR A 316 -5.62 -19.88 23.46
N ILE A 317 -6.74 -19.34 23.94
CA ILE A 317 -7.34 -19.67 25.24
C ILE A 317 -8.85 -19.78 25.02
N GLY A 318 -9.51 -20.81 25.55
CA GLY A 318 -10.94 -20.95 25.41
C GLY A 318 -11.60 -21.83 26.46
N ILE A 319 -12.89 -21.58 26.67
CA ILE A 319 -13.79 -22.36 27.50
C ILE A 319 -15.02 -22.75 26.68
N GLN A 320 -15.34 -24.03 26.64
CA GLN A 320 -16.57 -24.56 26.08
C GLN A 320 -17.40 -25.18 27.21
N ARG A 321 -18.70 -24.89 27.24
CA ARG A 321 -19.64 -25.41 28.24
C ARG A 321 -20.92 -25.93 27.59
N GLU A 322 -21.32 -27.12 28.01
CA GLU A 322 -22.68 -27.65 27.81
C GLU A 322 -23.62 -27.05 28.86
N LEU A 323 -24.73 -26.49 28.37
CA LEU A 323 -25.86 -25.98 29.12
C LEU A 323 -27.08 -26.91 28.91
N PRO A 324 -28.16 -26.77 29.70
CA PRO A 324 -29.41 -27.49 29.45
C PRO A 324 -29.97 -27.27 28.03
N ASP A 325 -30.94 -28.11 27.63
CA ASP A 325 -31.65 -27.99 26.35
C ASP A 325 -30.73 -28.05 25.10
N ASN A 326 -29.70 -28.90 25.19
CA ASN A 326 -28.73 -29.20 24.13
C ASN A 326 -27.95 -27.97 23.61
N ILE A 327 -27.78 -26.95 24.45
CA ILE A 327 -27.03 -25.73 24.15
C ILE A 327 -25.56 -25.93 24.53
N ILE A 328 -24.66 -25.53 23.64
CA ILE A 328 -23.22 -25.42 23.86
C ILE A 328 -22.84 -23.96 23.68
N VAL A 329 -22.17 -23.38 24.67
CA VAL A 329 -21.56 -22.05 24.59
C VAL A 329 -20.05 -22.20 24.61
N GLU A 330 -19.35 -21.54 23.69
CA GLU A 330 -17.90 -21.47 23.66
C GLU A 330 -17.47 -20.00 23.65
N ALA A 331 -16.49 -19.66 24.46
CA ALA A 331 -15.83 -18.36 24.45
C ALA A 331 -14.32 -18.61 24.33
N ALA A 332 -13.68 -17.99 23.34
CA ALA A 332 -12.27 -18.14 23.06
C ALA A 332 -11.62 -16.78 22.77
N TRP A 333 -10.32 -16.69 23.00
CA TRP A 333 -9.47 -15.58 22.58
C TRP A 333 -8.26 -16.13 21.83
N VAL A 334 -7.83 -15.38 20.82
CA VAL A 334 -6.66 -15.66 19.99
C VAL A 334 -5.82 -14.39 19.94
N GLY A 335 -4.57 -14.47 20.41
CA GLY A 335 -3.54 -13.46 20.20
C GLY A 335 -2.50 -13.99 19.22
N LYS A 336 -2.10 -13.18 18.24
CA LYS A 336 -1.04 -13.48 17.27
C LYS A 336 -0.11 -12.28 17.15
N TRP A 337 1.18 -12.51 17.34
CA TRP A 337 2.24 -11.53 17.11
C TRP A 337 3.13 -12.02 15.99
N SER A 338 3.22 -11.25 14.91
CA SER A 338 3.98 -11.61 13.72
C SER A 338 5.13 -10.63 13.54
N LYS A 339 6.32 -11.15 13.22
CA LYS A 339 7.55 -10.38 13.00
C LYS A 339 8.32 -10.97 11.83
N HIS A 340 9.26 -10.20 11.28
CA HIS A 340 9.99 -10.58 10.07
C HIS A 340 9.06 -10.79 8.86
N LEU A 341 7.93 -10.09 8.83
CA LEU A 341 7.07 -10.07 7.66
C LEU A 341 7.80 -9.37 6.52
N TYR A 342 7.51 -9.80 5.29
CA TYR A 342 7.96 -9.11 4.09
C TYR A 342 7.59 -7.62 4.15
N GLN A 343 8.54 -6.76 3.81
CA GLN A 343 8.41 -5.32 3.81
C GLN A 343 9.32 -4.72 2.74
N GLY A 344 8.70 -4.16 1.70
CA GLY A 344 9.38 -3.23 0.80
C GLY A 344 9.76 -1.96 1.56
N ILE A 345 10.93 -1.41 1.23
CA ILE A 345 11.53 -0.20 1.79
C ILE A 345 12.13 0.57 0.61
N ASP A 346 11.78 1.84 0.41
CA ASP A 346 12.59 2.69 -0.48
C ASP A 346 13.79 3.24 0.32
N LEU A 347 14.98 3.22 -0.28
CA LEU A 347 16.17 3.88 0.27
C LEU A 347 16.24 5.35 -0.15
N ASN A 348 15.42 5.77 -1.12
CA ASN A 348 15.42 7.09 -1.71
C ASN A 348 14.52 8.11 -0.98
N ASP A 349 14.54 8.09 0.35
CA ASP A 349 13.71 8.93 1.21
C ASP A 349 14.50 10.06 1.88
N VAL A 350 13.85 11.19 2.13
CA VAL A 350 14.48 12.36 2.78
C VAL A 350 15.00 11.99 4.17
N PRO A 351 16.30 12.22 4.47
CA PRO A 351 16.84 12.03 5.81
C PRO A 351 16.38 13.18 6.72
N TRP A 352 15.11 13.17 7.12
CA TRP A 352 14.45 14.28 7.83
C TRP A 352 15.03 14.61 9.22
N MET A 353 15.83 13.68 9.77
CA MET A 353 16.62 13.87 10.99
C MET A 353 17.95 14.63 10.77
N MET A 354 18.29 14.97 9.52
CA MET A 354 19.47 15.77 9.14
C MET A 354 19.54 17.04 10.01
N THR A 355 20.61 17.18 10.78
CA THR A 355 20.74 18.23 11.79
C THR A 355 21.85 19.23 11.45
N ARG A 356 21.46 20.50 11.24
CA ARG A 356 22.35 21.60 10.87
C ARG A 356 22.03 22.83 11.73
N GLY A 357 23.05 23.55 12.19
CA GLY A 357 22.85 24.68 13.12
C GLY A 357 22.15 24.30 14.44
N GLY A 358 22.19 23.03 14.86
CA GLY A 358 21.49 22.53 16.04
C GLY A 358 19.99 22.22 15.82
N GLN A 359 19.48 22.32 14.58
CA GLN A 359 18.09 22.06 14.23
C GLN A 359 18.00 20.93 13.19
N SER A 360 17.01 20.04 13.31
CA SER A 360 16.72 19.02 12.29
C SER A 360 15.87 19.58 11.15
N PHE A 361 16.02 19.05 9.93
CA PHE A 361 15.20 19.41 8.78
C PHE A 361 13.70 19.34 9.10
N ALA A 362 13.24 18.25 9.72
CA ALA A 362 11.83 18.10 10.13
C ALA A 362 11.30 19.28 10.97
N LYS A 363 12.11 19.82 11.90
CA LYS A 363 11.71 20.96 12.74
C LYS A 363 11.72 22.28 11.97
N ALA A 364 12.63 22.43 11.00
CA ALA A 364 12.70 23.61 10.15
C ALA A 364 11.53 23.63 9.14
N TYR A 365 11.19 22.48 8.57
CA TYR A 365 10.02 22.29 7.71
C TYR A 365 8.72 22.59 8.47
N ALA A 366 8.49 22.02 9.65
CA ALA A 366 7.31 22.29 10.46
C ALA A 366 7.09 23.79 10.74
N ALA A 367 8.17 24.54 10.97
CA ALA A 367 8.12 25.98 11.18
C ALA A 367 7.84 26.78 9.90
N LEU A 368 8.39 26.36 8.75
CA LEU A 368 8.04 26.93 7.44
C LEU A 368 6.57 26.69 7.09
N TRP A 369 6.09 25.45 7.22
CA TRP A 369 4.70 25.07 6.94
C TRP A 369 3.72 25.87 7.80
N ALA A 370 3.98 25.98 9.11
CA ALA A 370 3.14 26.75 10.01
C ALA A 370 3.09 28.25 9.66
N ALA A 371 4.21 28.81 9.16
CA ALA A 371 4.26 30.20 8.74
C ALA A 371 3.52 30.44 7.41
N ASP A 372 3.74 29.57 6.41
CA ASP A 372 3.13 29.68 5.08
C ASP A 372 1.61 29.49 5.13
N ASN A 373 1.14 28.44 5.80
CA ASN A 373 -0.28 28.18 6.04
C ASN A 373 -0.93 29.29 6.91
N GLY A 374 -0.15 29.94 7.78
CA GLY A 374 -0.56 31.12 8.53
C GLY A 374 -0.59 32.42 7.72
N GLY A 375 -0.09 32.44 6.48
CA GLY A 375 0.06 33.67 5.68
C GLY A 375 1.11 34.64 6.24
N THR A 376 2.12 34.13 6.94
CA THR A 376 3.14 34.91 7.66
C THR A 376 4.55 34.56 7.21
N THR A 377 5.51 35.47 7.39
CA THR A 377 6.93 35.18 7.13
C THR A 377 7.50 34.34 8.25
N ALA A 378 8.12 33.21 7.90
CA ALA A 378 8.79 32.33 8.84
C ALA A 378 9.95 33.04 9.57
N SER A 379 10.07 32.78 10.88
CA SER A 379 11.25 33.16 11.64
C SER A 379 12.48 32.38 11.15
N THR A 380 13.67 32.95 11.29
CA THR A 380 14.93 32.32 10.86
C THR A 380 15.11 30.91 11.43
N GLN A 381 15.23 29.91 10.55
CA GLN A 381 15.42 28.50 10.91
C GLN A 381 16.90 28.10 10.77
N PRO A 382 17.63 27.82 11.87
CA PRO A 382 19.05 27.46 11.84
C PRO A 382 19.44 26.37 10.84
N PHE A 383 18.54 25.42 10.51
CA PHE A 383 18.80 24.41 9.49
C PHE A 383 19.11 25.06 8.13
N PHE A 384 18.20 25.88 7.59
CA PHE A 384 18.37 26.47 6.25
C PHE A 384 19.54 27.45 6.21
N GLU A 385 19.71 28.27 7.24
CA GLU A 385 20.83 29.23 7.31
C GLU A 385 22.21 28.56 7.32
N ASN A 386 22.30 27.31 7.79
CA ASN A 386 23.54 26.53 7.80
C ASN A 386 23.63 25.51 6.66
N SER A 387 22.61 25.39 5.80
CA SER A 387 22.54 24.34 4.77
C SER A 387 22.63 24.88 3.35
N LEU A 388 22.23 26.12 3.10
CA LEU A 388 22.17 26.70 1.75
C LEU A 388 23.37 27.64 1.44
N PRO A 389 23.85 27.68 0.19
CA PRO A 389 24.95 28.56 -0.21
C PRO A 389 24.46 29.98 -0.52
N ALA A 390 25.34 30.97 -0.40
CA ALA A 390 25.03 32.41 -0.61
C ALA A 390 24.42 32.75 -1.98
N GLY A 391 24.66 31.92 -3.00
CA GLY A 391 24.02 32.04 -4.31
C GLY A 391 22.50 31.87 -4.26
N TYR A 392 21.97 31.06 -3.34
CA TYR A 392 20.53 30.78 -3.23
C TYR A 392 19.74 32.05 -2.92
N LEU A 393 20.09 32.75 -1.83
CA LEU A 393 19.47 34.02 -1.43
C LEU A 393 19.61 35.10 -2.51
N THR A 394 20.78 35.16 -3.15
CA THR A 394 21.06 36.10 -4.23
C THR A 394 20.13 35.87 -5.43
N THR A 395 19.95 34.60 -5.82
CA THR A 395 19.08 34.23 -6.94
C THR A 395 17.61 34.48 -6.62
N THR A 396 17.10 34.05 -5.45
CA THR A 396 15.69 34.30 -5.07
C THR A 396 15.35 35.80 -5.07
N ASN A 397 16.26 36.65 -4.59
CA ASN A 397 16.09 38.11 -4.65
C ASN A 397 16.09 38.66 -6.10
N ALA A 398 16.84 38.06 -7.03
CA ALA A 398 16.71 38.40 -8.44
C ALA A 398 15.35 37.97 -9.03
N MET A 399 14.78 36.83 -8.60
CA MET A 399 13.42 36.40 -8.97
C MET A 399 12.37 37.43 -8.52
N ILE A 400 12.47 37.87 -7.26
CA ILE A 400 11.61 38.89 -6.66
C ILE A 400 11.69 40.21 -7.42
N ASN A 401 12.89 40.71 -7.73
CA ASN A 401 13.06 41.95 -8.49
C ASN A 401 12.45 41.87 -9.90
N ASN A 402 12.62 40.75 -10.60
CA ASN A 402 12.00 40.53 -11.91
C ASN A 402 10.47 40.48 -11.82
N TYR A 403 9.93 39.77 -10.82
CA TYR A 403 8.48 39.71 -10.58
C TYR A 403 7.90 41.10 -10.27
N ASN A 404 8.55 41.86 -9.39
CA ASN A 404 8.15 43.23 -9.02
C ASN A 404 8.20 44.20 -10.22
N THR A 405 9.14 44.01 -11.14
CA THR A 405 9.24 44.79 -12.38
C THR A 405 8.06 44.52 -13.33
N LEU A 406 7.57 43.28 -13.36
CA LEU A 406 6.43 42.86 -14.18
C LEU A 406 5.06 43.11 -13.50
N HIS A 407 5.02 43.21 -12.16
CA HIS A 407 3.80 43.34 -11.36
C HIS A 407 3.90 44.53 -10.37
N PRO A 408 3.91 45.78 -10.85
CA PRO A 408 4.14 46.96 -10.02
C PRO A 408 3.04 47.22 -8.97
N THR A 409 1.89 46.57 -9.07
CA THR A 409 0.75 46.70 -8.14
C THR A 409 0.68 45.59 -7.08
N SER A 410 1.55 44.57 -7.15
CA SER A 410 1.55 43.42 -6.24
C SER A 410 2.98 42.95 -5.97
N THR A 411 3.80 43.82 -5.39
CA THR A 411 5.23 43.54 -5.16
C THR A 411 5.50 42.65 -3.96
N LEU A 412 6.51 41.79 -4.05
CA LEU A 412 7.05 40.98 -2.96
C LEU A 412 8.22 41.68 -2.26
N PRO A 413 8.37 41.53 -0.93
CA PRO A 413 9.56 41.99 -0.21
C PRO A 413 10.79 41.14 -0.56
N LEU A 414 11.98 41.75 -0.53
CA LEU A 414 13.24 41.02 -0.67
C LEU A 414 13.56 40.23 0.60
N CYS A 415 14.11 39.03 0.43
CA CYS A 415 14.53 38.18 1.54
C CYS A 415 15.90 38.58 2.08
N THR A 416 16.05 38.50 3.40
CA THR A 416 17.29 38.76 4.14
C THR A 416 17.90 37.52 4.79
N THR A 417 17.18 36.39 4.76
CA THR A 417 17.55 35.10 5.34
C THR A 417 17.32 33.99 4.33
N TYR A 418 18.04 32.87 4.45
CA TYR A 418 17.82 31.72 3.57
C TYR A 418 16.43 31.11 3.81
N THR A 419 15.94 31.12 5.05
CA THR A 419 14.59 30.69 5.41
C THR A 419 13.51 31.44 4.63
N CYS A 420 13.59 32.78 4.54
CA CYS A 420 12.66 33.56 3.72
C CYS A 420 12.74 33.14 2.26
N ALA A 421 13.96 32.94 1.73
CA ALA A 421 14.15 32.55 0.34
C ALA A 421 13.52 31.18 0.03
N VAL A 422 13.63 30.21 0.94
CA VAL A 422 12.95 28.89 0.85
C VAL A 422 11.44 29.05 0.92
N GLN A 423 10.90 29.87 1.83
CA GLN A 423 9.45 30.09 1.88
C GLN A 423 8.92 30.71 0.58
N VAL A 424 9.67 31.64 -0.03
CA VAL A 424 9.26 32.28 -1.29
C VAL A 424 9.37 31.35 -2.50
N SER A 425 10.33 30.42 -2.54
CA SER A 425 10.47 29.46 -3.65
C SER A 425 9.60 28.21 -3.49
N GLU A 426 9.28 27.79 -2.27
CA GLU A 426 8.57 26.53 -2.01
C GLU A 426 7.12 26.72 -1.51
N GLY A 427 6.76 27.93 -1.07
CA GLY A 427 5.42 28.27 -0.59
C GLY A 427 4.36 28.41 -1.68
N GLY A 428 3.14 28.80 -1.29
CA GLY A 428 2.02 29.03 -2.21
C GLY A 428 2.07 30.32 -3.03
N GLY A 429 3.15 31.11 -2.90
CA GLY A 429 3.29 32.42 -3.52
C GLY A 429 3.46 32.40 -5.06
N PRO A 430 3.45 33.57 -5.72
CA PRO A 430 3.53 33.67 -7.19
C PRO A 430 4.90 33.27 -7.78
N LEU A 431 5.93 33.15 -6.93
CA LEU A 431 7.24 32.60 -7.27
C LEU A 431 7.41 31.13 -6.87
N GLY A 432 6.45 30.58 -6.13
CA GLY A 432 6.55 29.28 -5.48
C GLY A 432 6.30 28.10 -6.41
N THR A 433 6.92 26.97 -6.08
CA THR A 433 6.60 25.63 -6.60
C THR A 433 5.24 25.15 -6.10
N GLY A 434 4.84 25.58 -4.90
CA GLY A 434 3.68 25.06 -4.16
C GLY A 434 3.99 23.87 -3.26
N ASN A 435 5.25 23.45 -3.16
CA ASN A 435 5.65 22.25 -2.41
C ASN A 435 5.27 22.29 -0.91
N ILE A 436 5.36 23.44 -0.23
CA ILE A 436 5.00 23.58 1.19
C ILE A 436 3.47 23.45 1.41
N PRO A 437 2.59 24.24 0.75
CA PRO A 437 1.14 24.17 0.97
C PRO A 437 0.46 22.94 0.35
N THR A 438 1.19 22.10 -0.39
CA THR A 438 0.74 20.76 -0.79
C THR A 438 1.52 19.65 -0.11
N GLU A 439 2.27 19.94 0.96
CA GLU A 439 3.03 18.97 1.74
C GLU A 439 3.99 18.04 0.94
N SER A 440 4.51 18.51 -0.20
CA SER A 440 5.43 17.80 -1.09
C SER A 440 6.88 17.86 -0.57
N VAL A 441 7.12 17.30 0.62
CA VAL A 441 8.40 17.44 1.33
C VAL A 441 9.57 16.85 0.56
N TYR A 442 9.35 15.73 -0.13
CA TYR A 442 10.39 15.08 -0.92
C TYR A 442 10.79 15.94 -2.14
N SER A 443 9.83 16.47 -2.91
CA SER A 443 10.10 17.40 -4.01
C SER A 443 10.82 18.67 -3.51
N MET A 444 10.33 19.28 -2.42
CA MET A 444 10.99 20.41 -1.76
C MET A 444 12.46 20.12 -1.42
N PHE A 445 12.75 18.96 -0.83
CA PHE A 445 14.11 18.57 -0.49
C PHE A 445 14.94 18.30 -1.75
N GLN A 446 14.37 17.61 -2.75
CA GLN A 446 15.03 17.26 -4.00
C GLN A 446 15.43 18.49 -4.83
N ASP A 447 14.62 19.55 -4.83
CA ASP A 447 14.93 20.83 -5.48
C ASP A 447 16.20 21.47 -4.88
N MET A 448 16.40 21.35 -3.56
CA MET A 448 17.62 21.79 -2.86
C MET A 448 18.78 20.78 -2.91
N ASP A 449 18.52 19.49 -3.17
CA ASP A 449 19.54 18.43 -3.18
C ASP A 449 20.20 18.23 -4.56
N THR A 450 19.38 18.19 -5.62
CA THR A 450 19.85 17.94 -7.01
C THR A 450 20.71 19.07 -7.56
N GLY A 451 20.43 20.32 -7.17
CA GLY A 451 21.00 21.52 -7.76
C GLY A 451 20.51 21.83 -9.19
N SER A 452 19.49 21.14 -9.70
CA SER A 452 19.01 21.30 -11.09
C SER A 452 18.01 22.43 -11.31
N THR A 453 17.96 23.45 -10.43
CA THR A 453 18.19 24.87 -10.74
C THR A 453 17.60 25.78 -9.66
N CYS A 454 18.30 26.85 -9.28
CA CYS A 454 17.60 28.09 -9.00
C CYS A 454 17.33 28.78 -10.36
N ASN A 455 16.19 28.49 -11.01
CA ASN A 455 15.77 29.24 -12.19
C ASN A 455 14.32 29.76 -12.08
N PRO A 456 14.09 31.09 -12.03
CA PRO A 456 12.75 31.68 -12.07
C PRO A 456 12.08 31.52 -13.45
N SER A 457 11.51 30.33 -13.74
CA SER A 457 10.72 30.16 -14.96
C SER A 457 9.37 29.45 -14.86
N LYS A 458 8.39 30.14 -14.24
CA LYS A 458 7.16 30.45 -14.99
C LYS A 458 7.35 31.64 -15.97
N LEU A 459 8.53 32.28 -15.98
CA LEU A 459 8.93 33.43 -16.81
C LEU A 459 10.24 33.30 -17.66
N LEU A 460 11.47 33.08 -17.10
CA LEU A 460 12.75 33.34 -17.83
C LEU A 460 13.80 32.17 -17.86
N PRO A 461 14.43 31.83 -19.02
CA PRO A 461 15.24 30.61 -19.16
C PRO A 461 16.73 30.68 -18.71
N ASN A 462 17.20 29.56 -18.12
CA ASN A 462 18.58 29.02 -18.01
C ASN A 462 19.38 29.14 -16.67
N ASN A 463 19.46 28.01 -15.96
CA ASN A 463 20.59 27.41 -15.22
C ASN A 463 21.54 28.25 -14.33
N VAL A 464 21.28 28.28 -13.02
CA VAL A 464 22.32 28.39 -11.96
C VAL A 464 22.07 27.37 -10.82
N PRO A 465 23.03 26.47 -10.49
CA PRO A 465 22.91 25.53 -9.37
C PRO A 465 23.23 26.14 -8.00
N CYS A 466 22.47 25.76 -6.96
CA CYS A 466 22.81 26.03 -5.54
C CYS A 466 22.35 24.86 -4.64
N PRO A 467 22.95 23.66 -4.78
CA PRO A 467 22.61 22.52 -3.92
C PRO A 467 23.00 22.76 -2.45
N PHE A 468 22.46 21.95 -1.55
CA PHE A 468 22.86 21.94 -0.14
C PHE A 468 24.40 21.88 0.02
N THR A 469 24.92 22.67 0.96
CA THR A 469 26.34 22.76 1.29
C THR A 469 26.92 21.48 1.94
N PHE A 470 26.08 20.53 2.33
CA PHE A 470 26.49 19.18 2.73
C PHE A 470 26.63 18.19 1.57
N GLY A 471 26.27 18.58 0.33
CA GLY A 471 26.21 17.70 -0.82
C GLY A 471 24.89 16.95 -0.95
N LYS A 472 24.87 15.97 -1.85
CA LYS A 472 23.68 15.23 -2.30
C LYS A 472 23.27 14.10 -1.36
N ALA A 473 22.18 14.27 -0.62
CA ALA A 473 21.71 13.32 0.38
C ALA A 473 20.78 12.23 -0.15
N LEU A 474 20.03 12.47 -1.24
CA LEU A 474 19.11 11.49 -1.83
C LEU A 474 19.83 10.60 -2.87
N PRO A 475 19.72 9.27 -2.80
CA PRO A 475 20.31 8.34 -3.76
C PRO A 475 20.06 8.67 -5.23
N ASN A 476 18.82 8.96 -5.63
CA ASN A 476 18.47 9.21 -7.03
C ASN A 476 19.16 10.43 -7.66
N THR A 477 19.73 11.33 -6.84
CA THR A 477 20.51 12.48 -7.34
C THR A 477 21.93 12.09 -7.73
N LEU A 478 22.38 10.90 -7.32
CA LEU A 478 23.62 10.25 -7.76
C LEU A 478 23.33 9.11 -8.73
N GLN A 479 22.38 8.22 -8.41
CA GLN A 479 22.15 6.94 -9.09
C GLN A 479 20.70 6.45 -9.00
N GLY A 480 20.18 5.86 -10.09
CA GLY A 480 18.79 5.38 -10.19
C GLY A 480 17.86 6.37 -10.88
N TYR A 481 16.66 5.93 -11.27
CA TYR A 481 15.73 6.73 -12.08
C TYR A 481 14.55 7.34 -11.31
N ASN A 482 13.98 6.62 -10.33
CA ASN A 482 12.88 7.09 -9.48
C ASN A 482 12.88 6.47 -8.07
N SER A 483 13.21 5.18 -7.92
CA SER A 483 13.15 4.45 -6.64
C SER A 483 14.30 3.47 -6.45
N MET A 484 14.62 3.17 -5.19
CA MET A 484 15.64 2.22 -4.76
C MET A 484 15.08 1.24 -3.74
N LEU A 485 14.38 0.22 -4.25
CA LEU A 485 13.55 -0.69 -3.48
C LEU A 485 14.35 -1.85 -2.87
N ALA A 486 14.50 -1.79 -1.55
CA ALA A 486 14.96 -2.88 -0.72
C ALA A 486 13.79 -3.81 -0.36
N ASN A 487 13.88 -5.08 -0.75
CA ASN A 487 12.94 -6.11 -0.34
C ASN A 487 13.47 -6.76 0.93
N THR A 488 12.81 -6.47 2.06
CA THR A 488 13.30 -6.84 3.40
C THR A 488 12.28 -7.68 4.17
N THR A 489 12.69 -8.14 5.36
CA THR A 489 11.82 -8.79 6.35
C THR A 489 11.81 -7.98 7.66
N ALA A 490 11.47 -6.70 7.55
CA ALA A 490 11.40 -5.75 8.67
C ALA A 490 9.97 -5.60 9.25
N GLY A 491 8.93 -6.04 8.52
CA GLY A 491 7.54 -5.83 8.88
C GLY A 491 7.09 -6.62 10.11
N PHE A 492 6.05 -6.10 10.78
CA PHE A 492 5.44 -6.72 11.96
C PHE A 492 3.94 -6.46 12.04
N SER A 493 3.21 -7.37 12.69
CA SER A 493 1.77 -7.25 12.90
C SER A 493 1.31 -7.85 14.23
N ASN A 494 0.15 -7.41 14.69
CA ASN A 494 -0.51 -7.89 15.89
C ASN A 494 -1.99 -8.13 15.58
N TYR A 495 -2.47 -9.35 15.79
CA TYR A 495 -3.88 -9.70 15.65
C TYR A 495 -4.42 -10.20 16.98
N GLN A 496 -5.52 -9.62 17.42
CA GLN A 496 -6.22 -9.96 18.64
C GLN A 496 -7.67 -10.26 18.29
N ALA A 497 -8.21 -11.40 18.74
CA ALA A 497 -9.61 -11.74 18.51
C ALA A 497 -10.26 -12.42 19.71
N GLY A 498 -11.54 -12.11 19.90
CA GLY A 498 -12.42 -12.76 20.87
C GLY A 498 -13.60 -13.36 20.13
N ILE A 499 -13.86 -14.64 20.34
CA ILE A 499 -14.88 -15.42 19.63
C ILE A 499 -15.86 -15.95 20.67
N VAL A 500 -17.16 -15.68 20.48
CA VAL A 500 -18.25 -16.27 21.26
C VAL A 500 -19.15 -17.05 20.30
N ARG A 501 -19.33 -18.34 20.56
CA ARG A 501 -20.18 -19.24 19.79
C ARG A 501 -21.29 -19.80 20.67
N VAL A 502 -22.51 -19.79 20.17
CA VAL A 502 -23.68 -20.45 20.76
C VAL A 502 -24.23 -21.45 19.75
N GLN A 503 -24.22 -22.73 20.11
CA GLN A 503 -24.76 -23.80 19.28
C GLN A 503 -25.87 -24.53 20.06
N LYS A 504 -27.11 -24.45 19.57
CA LYS A 504 -28.20 -25.31 20.01
C LYS A 504 -28.31 -26.49 19.05
N ARG A 505 -28.02 -27.71 19.54
CA ARG A 505 -28.41 -28.93 18.80
C ARG A 505 -29.93 -29.09 18.90
N THR A 506 -30.52 -29.75 17.91
CA THR A 506 -31.98 -29.87 17.76
C THR A 506 -32.70 -30.18 19.07
N GLY A 507 -33.59 -29.28 19.48
CA GLY A 507 -34.40 -29.39 20.69
C GLY A 507 -35.62 -28.48 20.60
N HIS A 508 -36.81 -28.99 20.94
CA HIS A 508 -38.10 -28.29 20.77
C HIS A 508 -38.32 -27.72 19.35
N GLY A 509 -37.78 -28.39 18.33
CA GLY A 509 -37.86 -27.96 16.92
C GLY A 509 -36.80 -26.97 16.47
N LEU A 510 -36.01 -26.38 17.39
CA LEU A 510 -34.99 -25.38 17.08
C LEU A 510 -33.59 -26.00 16.99
N THR A 511 -32.89 -25.68 15.91
CA THR A 511 -31.44 -25.87 15.71
C THR A 511 -30.83 -24.50 15.41
N LEU A 512 -29.72 -24.14 16.07
CA LEU A 512 -29.11 -22.81 15.94
C LEU A 512 -27.59 -22.89 16.04
N ASN A 513 -26.89 -22.10 15.24
CA ASN A 513 -25.46 -21.84 15.38
C ASN A 513 -25.23 -20.34 15.15
N ALA A 514 -24.84 -19.62 16.21
CA ALA A 514 -24.54 -18.20 16.20
C ALA A 514 -23.10 -17.97 16.65
N ASN A 515 -22.36 -17.13 15.93
CA ASN A 515 -20.95 -16.84 16.18
C ASN A 515 -20.75 -15.32 16.14
N LEU A 516 -20.17 -14.76 17.20
CA LEU A 516 -19.75 -13.37 17.30
C LEU A 516 -18.23 -13.34 17.42
N THR A 517 -17.56 -12.65 16.50
CA THR A 517 -16.13 -12.38 16.56
C THR A 517 -15.92 -10.88 16.74
N TRP A 518 -15.19 -10.51 17.79
CA TRP A 518 -14.46 -9.25 17.85
C TRP A 518 -13.04 -9.51 17.32
N SER A 519 -12.48 -8.60 16.53
CA SER A 519 -11.05 -8.62 16.23
C SER A 519 -10.41 -7.24 16.18
N HIS A 520 -9.08 -7.23 16.19
CA HIS A 520 -8.25 -6.06 16.00
C HIS A 520 -6.95 -6.48 15.32
N THR A 521 -6.68 -5.93 14.16
CA THR A 521 -5.49 -6.21 13.36
C THR A 521 -4.70 -4.93 13.17
N LEU A 522 -3.45 -4.95 13.62
CA LEU A 522 -2.49 -3.86 13.43
C LEU A 522 -1.30 -4.36 12.61
N SER A 523 -0.80 -3.58 11.68
CA SER A 523 0.31 -3.92 10.77
C SER A 523 1.11 -2.68 10.38
N THR A 524 2.30 -2.87 9.79
CA THR A 524 3.12 -1.77 9.25
C THR A 524 2.59 -1.20 7.92
N VAL A 525 2.22 -2.06 6.96
CA VAL A 525 1.73 -1.63 5.62
C VAL A 525 0.54 -2.48 5.12
N GLY A 526 0.05 -3.47 5.88
CA GLY A 526 -1.25 -4.12 5.63
C GLY A 526 -1.47 -4.95 4.35
N ILE A 527 -0.66 -4.82 3.29
CA ILE A 527 -0.94 -5.29 1.92
C ILE A 527 0.27 -5.96 1.24
N ASN A 528 1.28 -6.40 2.00
CA ASN A 528 2.53 -6.97 1.46
C ASN A 528 2.35 -8.42 0.95
N GLN A 529 1.43 -8.62 0.01
CA GLN A 529 1.21 -9.87 -0.73
C GLN A 529 1.56 -9.62 -2.20
N GLU A 530 2.74 -10.09 -2.63
CA GLU A 530 3.19 -10.18 -4.03
C GLU A 530 3.38 -8.84 -4.80
N TYR A 531 3.00 -7.69 -4.22
CA TYR A 531 3.14 -6.36 -4.83
C TYR A 531 4.45 -5.66 -4.47
N THR A 532 5.23 -5.28 -5.49
CA THR A 532 6.40 -4.39 -5.34
C THR A 532 5.94 -2.92 -5.36
N GLN A 533 6.52 -2.07 -4.51
CA GLN A 533 6.15 -0.65 -4.23
C GLN A 533 5.15 -0.41 -3.07
N ALA A 534 4.72 -1.46 -2.35
CA ALA A 534 4.06 -1.33 -1.04
C ALA A 534 5.09 -1.04 0.07
N ASN A 535 5.44 0.25 0.21
CA ASN A 535 6.49 0.74 1.11
C ASN A 535 5.89 1.53 2.28
N PRO A 536 6.56 1.57 3.45
CA PRO A 536 6.21 2.46 4.56
C PRO A 536 6.49 3.92 4.19
N SER A 537 5.75 4.87 4.78
CA SER A 537 6.04 6.30 4.63
C SER A 537 7.31 6.73 5.39
N VAL A 538 7.77 5.94 6.37
CA VAL A 538 8.99 6.23 7.14
C VAL A 538 9.87 4.98 7.28
N PRO A 539 10.78 4.70 6.32
CA PRO A 539 11.66 3.52 6.37
C PRO A 539 12.63 3.55 7.57
N PHE A 540 12.91 4.74 8.11
CA PHE A 540 13.77 4.92 9.28
C PHE A 540 13.13 4.48 10.62
N ASP A 541 11.80 4.49 10.75
CA ASP A 541 11.06 3.84 11.85
C ASP A 541 9.63 3.47 11.40
N LEU A 542 9.44 2.18 11.07
CA LEU A 542 8.16 1.59 10.63
C LEU A 542 6.99 1.74 11.62
N ARG A 543 7.22 2.27 12.82
CA ARG A 543 6.16 2.56 13.81
C ARG A 543 5.31 3.78 13.47
N TYR A 544 5.74 4.62 12.53
CA TYR A 544 4.96 5.76 12.03
C TYR A 544 3.73 5.31 11.24
N ASP A 545 3.90 4.25 10.43
CA ASP A 545 2.85 3.61 9.63
C ASP A 545 2.08 2.53 10.40
N TYR A 546 2.56 2.11 11.57
CA TYR A 546 1.94 1.02 12.33
C TYR A 546 0.56 1.38 12.92
N GLY A 547 -0.50 0.89 12.28
CA GLY A 547 -1.89 1.03 12.71
C GLY A 547 -2.83 -0.04 12.09
N PRO A 548 -4.15 0.22 12.05
CA PRO A 548 -5.15 -0.74 11.58
C PRO A 548 -4.91 -1.25 10.15
N ALA A 549 -4.87 -2.57 9.98
CA ALA A 549 -4.74 -3.20 8.66
C ALA A 549 -6.01 -3.00 7.80
N PRO A 550 -5.93 -2.98 6.46
CA PRO A 550 -7.09 -2.73 5.59
C PRO A 550 -8.19 -3.79 5.70
N PHE A 551 -7.82 -5.01 6.11
CA PHE A 551 -8.74 -6.11 6.37
C PHE A 551 -9.21 -6.18 7.85
N ASP A 552 -8.90 -5.19 8.70
CA ASP A 552 -9.38 -5.14 10.08
C ASP A 552 -10.90 -5.00 10.14
N THR A 553 -11.58 -6.12 10.40
CA THR A 553 -13.03 -6.16 10.59
C THR A 553 -13.33 -6.27 12.09
N ARG A 554 -13.56 -5.12 12.73
CA ARG A 554 -13.70 -5.01 14.20
C ARG A 554 -14.74 -5.97 14.80
N TRP A 555 -15.87 -6.17 14.12
CA TRP A 555 -16.94 -7.06 14.55
C TRP A 555 -17.53 -7.85 13.39
N VAL A 556 -17.79 -9.14 13.61
CA VAL A 556 -18.53 -10.01 12.69
C VAL A 556 -19.49 -10.89 13.48
N PHE A 557 -20.76 -10.92 13.08
CA PHE A 557 -21.79 -11.82 13.61
C PHE A 557 -22.38 -12.66 12.49
N ASN A 558 -22.42 -13.97 12.68
CA ASN A 558 -23.05 -14.92 11.77
C ASN A 558 -24.01 -15.82 12.53
N MET A 559 -25.27 -15.86 12.11
CA MET A 559 -26.30 -16.73 12.64
C MET A 559 -26.90 -17.57 11.52
N LEU A 560 -26.95 -18.88 11.72
CA LEU A 560 -27.70 -19.82 10.89
C LEU A 560 -28.56 -20.69 11.78
N GLY A 561 -29.82 -20.92 11.38
CA GLY A 561 -30.75 -21.72 12.17
C GLY A 561 -31.81 -22.41 11.32
N ALA A 562 -32.52 -23.32 11.96
CA ALA A 562 -33.73 -23.94 11.45
C ALA A 562 -34.69 -24.17 12.61
N TYR A 563 -35.94 -23.73 12.45
CA TYR A 563 -37.01 -23.90 13.42
C TYR A 563 -38.20 -24.59 12.77
N ASP A 564 -38.48 -25.82 13.18
CA ASP A 564 -39.78 -26.45 12.98
C ASP A 564 -40.83 -25.58 13.68
N LEU A 565 -41.74 -24.97 12.92
CA LEU A 565 -42.75 -24.13 13.52
C LEU A 565 -43.64 -24.95 14.48
N PRO A 566 -44.10 -24.36 15.60
CA PRO A 566 -44.78 -25.10 16.67
C PRO A 566 -46.20 -25.54 16.32
N PHE A 567 -46.62 -25.43 15.06
CA PHE A 567 -47.98 -25.68 14.59
C PHE A 567 -48.17 -27.08 14.01
N GLY A 568 -49.40 -27.60 14.15
CA GLY A 568 -49.80 -28.88 13.57
C GLY A 568 -49.74 -30.06 14.55
N LYS A 569 -50.24 -31.21 14.12
CA LYS A 569 -50.51 -32.38 14.95
C LYS A 569 -49.24 -32.90 15.62
N GLY A 570 -49.27 -32.97 16.96
CA GLY A 570 -48.13 -33.41 17.77
C GLY A 570 -47.08 -32.34 18.07
N LYS A 571 -47.27 -31.08 17.65
CA LYS A 571 -46.48 -29.92 18.10
C LYS A 571 -47.19 -29.18 19.26
N TRP A 572 -46.55 -28.17 19.86
CA TRP A 572 -47.11 -27.35 20.95
C TRP A 572 -48.46 -26.76 20.56
N LEU A 573 -48.52 -25.97 19.48
CA LEU A 573 -49.73 -25.33 18.97
C LEU A 573 -50.44 -26.31 18.02
N GLY A 574 -50.79 -27.46 18.60
CA GLY A 574 -51.44 -28.55 17.91
C GLY A 574 -52.88 -28.25 17.50
N THR A 575 -53.33 -28.93 16.45
CA THR A 575 -54.73 -28.96 16.02
C THR A 575 -55.17 -30.40 15.83
N ASN A 576 -56.41 -30.70 16.21
CA ASN A 576 -57.06 -31.99 15.94
C ASN A 576 -57.87 -31.98 14.63
N ASN A 577 -58.03 -30.82 13.99
CA ASN A 577 -58.69 -30.70 12.69
C ASN A 577 -57.68 -31.04 11.57
N SER A 578 -57.93 -32.14 10.86
CA SER A 578 -57.07 -32.65 9.77
C SER A 578 -56.86 -31.64 8.64
N ILE A 579 -57.90 -30.89 8.24
CA ILE A 579 -57.79 -29.89 7.17
C ILE A 579 -56.90 -28.75 7.64
N LEU A 580 -57.10 -28.26 8.86
CA LEU A 580 -56.27 -27.21 9.44
C LEU A 580 -54.80 -27.67 9.59
N ASP A 581 -54.57 -28.92 9.99
CA ASP A 581 -53.24 -29.52 10.09
C ASP A 581 -52.50 -29.54 8.75
N HIS A 582 -53.16 -29.90 7.65
CA HIS A 582 -52.55 -29.85 6.32
C HIS A 582 -52.15 -28.42 5.92
N VAL A 583 -52.85 -27.39 6.42
CA VAL A 583 -52.51 -25.97 6.16
C VAL A 583 -51.39 -25.46 7.07
N ILE A 584 -51.47 -25.67 8.38
CA ILE A 584 -50.55 -25.05 9.37
C ILE A 584 -49.40 -25.96 9.83
N GLY A 585 -49.47 -27.28 9.59
CA GLY A 585 -48.43 -28.23 9.97
C GLY A 585 -47.27 -28.32 8.98
N GLY A 586 -46.14 -28.88 9.42
CA GLY A 586 -45.02 -29.26 8.55
C GLY A 586 -44.16 -28.11 8.01
N TRP A 587 -44.32 -26.89 8.55
CA TRP A 587 -43.50 -25.73 8.19
C TRP A 587 -42.17 -25.70 8.95
N ILE A 588 -41.09 -25.34 8.24
CA ILE A 588 -39.75 -25.09 8.77
C ILE A 588 -39.33 -23.69 8.31
N PHE A 589 -38.88 -22.86 9.25
CA PHE A 589 -38.27 -21.56 8.97
C PHE A 589 -36.77 -21.62 9.23
N ALA A 590 -35.95 -21.34 8.22
CA ALA A 590 -34.50 -21.43 8.28
C ALA A 590 -33.84 -20.08 7.92
N PRO A 591 -33.57 -19.21 8.92
CA PRO A 591 -32.92 -17.93 8.69
C PRO A 591 -31.39 -18.05 8.63
N ILE A 592 -30.79 -17.21 7.80
CA ILE A 592 -29.37 -16.89 7.77
C ILE A 592 -29.25 -15.37 7.93
N PHE A 593 -28.58 -14.94 8.99
CA PHE A 593 -28.32 -13.53 9.24
C PHE A 593 -26.83 -13.31 9.38
N GLN A 594 -26.32 -12.32 8.67
CA GLN A 594 -24.91 -11.92 8.70
C GLN A 594 -24.85 -10.42 9.00
N TRP A 595 -23.93 -10.02 9.87
CA TRP A 595 -23.58 -8.63 10.12
C TRP A 595 -22.07 -8.48 10.29
N SER A 596 -21.51 -7.38 9.80
CA SER A 596 -20.15 -6.96 10.14
C SER A 596 -20.08 -5.44 10.36
N SER A 597 -19.08 -5.00 11.10
CA SER A 597 -18.60 -3.62 10.98
C SER A 597 -18.03 -3.39 9.57
N GLY A 598 -17.86 -2.13 9.17
CA GLY A 598 -17.07 -1.80 8.00
C GLY A 598 -15.59 -2.15 8.18
N LEU A 599 -14.89 -2.19 7.06
CA LEU A 599 -13.43 -2.25 6.98
C LEU A 599 -12.81 -0.89 7.31
N VAL A 600 -11.50 -0.85 7.53
CA VAL A 600 -10.75 0.42 7.53
C VAL A 600 -10.84 1.00 6.12
N MET A 601 -11.05 2.31 6.02
CA MET A 601 -11.04 3.06 4.76
C MET A 601 -9.72 3.80 4.62
N GLU A 602 -9.21 3.83 3.40
CA GLU A 602 -8.05 4.62 3.02
C GLU A 602 -8.45 6.09 2.87
N THR A 603 -7.68 6.99 3.48
CA THR A 603 -7.91 8.43 3.48
C THR A 603 -6.65 9.17 3.11
N TYR A 604 -6.58 9.61 1.85
CA TYR A 604 -5.35 10.17 1.30
C TYR A 604 -5.05 11.57 1.84
N THR A 605 -3.85 11.74 2.39
CA THR A 605 -3.25 13.04 2.75
C THR A 605 -3.00 13.90 1.53
N GLY A 606 -2.39 13.35 0.48
CA GLY A 606 -2.38 13.92 -0.87
C GLY A 606 -1.09 13.98 -1.67
N SER A 607 -0.01 14.45 -1.06
CA SER A 607 1.28 14.61 -1.73
C SER A 607 1.95 13.27 -1.92
N CYS A 608 1.66 12.33 -1.01
CA CYS A 608 2.32 11.04 -0.90
C CYS A 608 3.83 11.19 -0.64
N GLN A 609 4.22 12.34 -0.07
CA GLN A 609 5.58 12.78 0.26
C GLN A 609 5.62 13.48 1.63
N GLU A 610 4.58 13.38 2.46
CA GLU A 610 4.36 14.20 3.66
C GLU A 610 5.42 14.00 4.77
N PHE A 611 6.06 12.84 4.83
CA PHE A 611 7.22 12.57 5.68
C PHE A 611 8.56 12.71 4.92
N GLY A 612 8.52 13.07 3.65
CA GLY A 612 9.66 13.08 2.73
C GLY A 612 9.95 11.75 2.07
N GLN A 613 8.97 10.85 2.02
CA GLN A 613 9.07 9.60 1.26
C GLN A 613 9.16 9.86 -0.26
N GLY A 614 10.01 9.10 -0.96
CA GLY A 614 10.38 9.36 -2.35
C GLY A 614 9.38 8.82 -3.36
N ASN A 615 9.45 7.52 -3.64
CA ASN A 615 8.50 6.85 -4.52
C ASN A 615 7.72 5.78 -3.76
N VAL A 616 6.54 6.17 -3.29
CA VAL A 616 5.56 5.26 -2.69
C VAL A 616 4.37 5.07 -3.63
N ALA A 617 3.90 3.83 -3.78
CA ALA A 617 2.62 3.59 -4.44
C ALA A 617 1.42 3.92 -3.53
N TRP A 618 1.67 4.14 -2.23
CA TRP A 618 0.66 4.32 -1.18
C TRP A 618 1.07 5.48 -0.29
N CYS A 619 0.15 6.42 -0.09
CA CYS A 619 0.38 7.66 0.64
C CYS A 619 0.18 7.43 2.14
N SER A 620 0.59 8.38 2.98
CA SER A 620 0.21 8.34 4.39
C SER A 620 -1.30 8.55 4.57
N GLY A 621 -1.85 8.03 5.66
CA GLY A 621 -3.23 8.26 6.06
C GLY A 621 -3.47 9.64 6.68
N ALA A 622 -4.63 10.24 6.41
CA ALA A 622 -4.98 11.56 6.92
C ALA A 622 -5.05 11.60 8.46
N VAL A 623 -4.65 12.72 9.06
CA VAL A 623 -4.65 12.89 10.52
C VAL A 623 -5.98 13.53 10.95
N PRO A 624 -6.75 12.92 11.88
CA PRO A 624 -7.96 13.53 12.42
C PRO A 624 -7.62 14.65 13.41
N LEU A 625 -8.35 15.77 13.31
CA LEU A 625 -8.28 16.85 14.30
C LEU A 625 -8.92 16.42 15.63
N ALA A 626 -8.49 17.07 16.72
CA ALA A 626 -8.90 16.69 18.07
C ALA A 626 -10.43 16.82 18.26
N GLY A 627 -11.08 15.70 18.59
CA GLY A 627 -12.54 15.63 18.79
C GLY A 627 -13.34 15.23 17.54
N ALA A 628 -12.69 14.99 16.40
CA ALA A 628 -13.36 14.49 15.20
C ALA A 628 -14.07 13.14 15.45
N ASN A 629 -15.32 13.03 14.99
CA ASN A 629 -16.09 11.79 15.02
C ASN A 629 -16.78 11.58 13.66
N PHE A 630 -16.57 10.41 13.06
CA PHE A 630 -16.95 10.14 11.68
C PHE A 630 -18.10 9.14 11.61
N SER A 631 -19.06 9.44 10.73
CA SER A 631 -20.19 8.57 10.42
C SER A 631 -19.75 7.23 9.82
N ARG A 632 -20.55 6.18 10.05
CA ARG A 632 -20.36 4.81 9.53
C ARG A 632 -21.65 4.27 8.91
N SER A 633 -22.46 5.17 8.38
CA SER A 633 -23.78 4.91 7.82
C SER A 633 -24.06 5.87 6.67
N PRO A 634 -24.80 5.46 5.64
CA PRO A 634 -25.15 6.34 4.52
C PRO A 634 -26.12 7.43 4.99
N HIS A 635 -25.89 8.67 4.54
CA HIS A 635 -26.81 9.79 4.68
C HIS A 635 -27.40 10.14 3.32
N TYR A 636 -28.71 10.37 3.27
CA TYR A 636 -29.47 10.59 2.04
C TYR A 636 -29.91 12.04 1.89
N ASN A 637 -30.06 12.50 0.64
CA ASN A 637 -30.33 13.89 0.25
C ASN A 637 -29.23 14.86 0.75
N VAL A 638 -27.99 14.37 0.84
CA VAL A 638 -26.83 15.21 1.18
C VAL A 638 -26.54 16.13 0.00
N ASN A 639 -26.38 17.41 0.30
CA ASN A 639 -26.03 18.44 -0.68
C ASN A 639 -25.00 19.39 -0.08
N SER A 640 -23.94 19.67 -0.81
CA SER A 640 -22.85 20.56 -0.41
C SER A 640 -22.43 21.48 -1.57
N SER A 641 -21.72 22.57 -1.26
CA SER A 641 -21.27 23.53 -2.27
C SER A 641 -19.98 23.10 -3.00
N PHE A 642 -19.15 22.27 -2.37
CA PHE A 642 -17.83 21.89 -2.91
C PHE A 642 -17.37 20.50 -2.45
N VAL A 643 -17.28 20.26 -1.15
CA VAL A 643 -16.81 18.96 -0.62
C VAL A 643 -17.91 17.90 -0.75
N GLY A 644 -17.67 16.82 -1.48
CA GLY A 644 -18.65 15.77 -1.80
C GLY A 644 -19.70 16.19 -2.84
N SER A 645 -19.49 17.30 -3.55
CA SER A 645 -20.49 17.90 -4.45
C SER A 645 -20.88 17.01 -5.65
N ASN A 646 -20.00 16.10 -6.08
CA ASN A 646 -20.32 15.12 -7.12
C ASN A 646 -21.37 14.08 -6.65
N GLY A 647 -21.61 13.99 -5.34
CA GLY A 647 -22.67 13.19 -4.74
C GLY A 647 -24.01 13.92 -4.59
N ASN A 648 -24.10 15.22 -4.91
CA ASN A 648 -25.30 16.03 -4.69
C ASN A 648 -26.54 15.46 -5.39
N SER A 649 -27.68 15.52 -4.69
CA SER A 649 -28.99 15.26 -5.30
C SER A 649 -29.46 16.46 -6.13
N CYS A 650 -29.82 16.25 -7.39
CA CYS A 650 -30.19 17.31 -8.32
C CYS A 650 -31.36 18.22 -7.88
N PRO A 651 -31.19 19.55 -7.94
CA PRO A 651 -32.18 20.47 -8.48
C PRO A 651 -31.98 20.60 -10.01
N PRO A 652 -33.02 20.78 -10.83
CA PRO A 652 -32.85 20.88 -12.29
C PRO A 652 -32.22 22.22 -12.73
N PRO A 653 -31.41 22.26 -13.81
CA PRO A 653 -30.87 21.16 -14.62
C PRO A 653 -29.33 21.01 -14.47
N GLY A 654 -28.86 19.85 -14.02
CA GLY A 654 -27.42 19.57 -13.87
C GLY A 654 -27.12 18.07 -13.80
N VAL A 655 -25.84 17.71 -13.90
CA VAL A 655 -25.37 16.31 -13.77
C VAL A 655 -25.64 15.81 -12.35
N CYS A 656 -26.32 14.67 -12.20
CA CYS A 656 -26.77 14.19 -10.90
C CYS A 656 -25.76 13.24 -10.24
N GLY A 657 -25.46 13.51 -8.96
CA GLY A 657 -24.90 12.53 -8.05
C GLY A 657 -25.96 11.57 -7.51
N SER A 658 -25.54 10.66 -6.63
CA SER A 658 -26.44 9.69 -6.00
C SER A 658 -27.41 10.31 -4.98
N GLY A 659 -27.14 11.52 -4.51
CA GLY A 659 -27.78 12.11 -3.33
C GLY A 659 -27.34 11.48 -2.02
N VAL A 660 -26.29 10.64 -2.01
CA VAL A 660 -25.88 9.85 -0.84
C VAL A 660 -24.38 10.03 -0.56
N ASN A 661 -24.05 10.32 0.70
CA ASN A 661 -22.68 10.47 1.18
C ASN A 661 -22.51 9.71 2.50
N LEU A 662 -21.29 9.30 2.83
CA LEU A 662 -20.95 8.68 4.13
C LEU A 662 -21.14 9.66 5.29
N PHE A 663 -21.07 10.97 5.04
CA PHE A 663 -21.20 12.05 6.02
C PHE A 663 -22.46 12.88 5.77
N ALA A 664 -23.15 13.26 6.86
CA ALA A 664 -24.28 14.20 6.78
C ALA A 664 -23.84 15.61 6.37
N ASP A 665 -22.64 16.02 6.81
CA ASP A 665 -21.95 17.23 6.38
C ASP A 665 -20.53 16.82 5.92
N PRO A 666 -20.32 16.65 4.59
CA PRO A 666 -19.02 16.27 4.05
C PRO A 666 -17.96 17.35 4.27
N THR A 667 -18.36 18.63 4.26
CA THR A 667 -17.45 19.77 4.47
C THR A 667 -16.91 19.77 5.91
N ALA A 668 -17.78 19.55 6.90
CA ALA A 668 -17.35 19.40 8.28
C ALA A 668 -16.49 18.15 8.50
N ALA A 669 -16.77 17.03 7.82
CA ALA A 669 -15.95 15.83 7.90
C ALA A 669 -14.54 16.04 7.32
N TYR A 670 -14.44 16.64 6.13
CA TYR A 670 -13.18 17.00 5.46
C TYR A 670 -12.36 17.99 6.30
N ASN A 671 -12.98 19.06 6.81
CA ASN A 671 -12.30 20.06 7.64
C ASN A 671 -11.86 19.52 9.02
N ASN A 672 -12.30 18.31 9.42
CA ASN A 672 -11.83 17.60 10.60
C ASN A 672 -10.68 16.62 10.31
N LEU A 673 -10.15 16.62 9.08
CA LEU A 673 -8.98 15.89 8.65
C LEU A 673 -7.94 16.87 8.11
N ARG A 674 -6.67 16.48 8.14
CA ARG A 674 -5.59 17.22 7.48
C ARG A 674 -4.51 16.26 6.97
N PRO A 675 -3.64 16.72 6.05
CA PRO A 675 -2.40 16.04 5.75
C PRO A 675 -1.55 15.83 7.01
N VAL A 676 -0.71 14.80 6.96
CA VAL A 676 0.41 14.60 7.89
C VAL A 676 1.40 15.74 7.70
N ILE A 677 1.93 16.31 8.78
CA ILE A 677 2.97 17.34 8.72
C ILE A 677 4.25 16.82 9.37
N LEU A 678 5.31 16.64 8.55
CA LEU A 678 6.64 16.28 9.04
C LEU A 678 7.10 17.20 10.17
N GLY A 679 7.58 16.60 11.26
CA GLY A 679 8.08 17.32 12.44
C GLY A 679 7.00 17.78 13.43
N ILE A 680 5.71 17.66 13.07
CA ILE A 680 4.57 17.84 13.97
C ILE A 680 3.99 16.46 14.34
N ASP A 681 3.71 15.63 13.34
CA ASP A 681 3.11 14.31 13.54
C ASP A 681 4.16 13.21 13.75
N GLY A 682 3.91 12.34 14.73
CA GLY A 682 4.75 11.18 15.04
C GLY A 682 4.20 9.84 14.51
N ARG A 683 3.01 9.85 13.88
CA ARG A 683 2.30 8.70 13.28
C ARG A 683 1.27 9.19 12.27
N ALA A 684 1.02 8.38 11.25
CA ALA A 684 -0.06 8.60 10.29
C ALA A 684 -1.03 7.41 10.19
N ASN A 685 -0.51 6.18 10.34
CA ASN A 685 -1.07 4.98 9.69
C ASN A 685 -0.99 5.08 8.15
N ASP A 686 -0.94 3.95 7.46
CA ASP A 686 -1.03 3.90 5.99
C ASP A 686 -2.43 4.30 5.48
N LEU A 687 -3.50 3.93 6.20
CA LEU A 687 -4.89 4.16 5.75
C LEU A 687 -5.58 5.38 6.40
N GLY A 688 -5.11 5.83 7.56
CA GLY A 688 -5.75 6.89 8.35
C GLY A 688 -6.87 6.38 9.27
N PRO A 689 -7.90 7.19 9.62
CA PRO A 689 -8.72 6.98 10.82
C PRO A 689 -10.14 6.48 10.55
N LEU A 690 -10.54 6.34 9.28
CA LEU A 690 -11.93 6.04 8.91
C LEU A 690 -12.24 4.55 8.88
N TYR A 691 -13.51 4.25 9.13
CA TYR A 691 -14.08 2.91 9.00
C TYR A 691 -15.38 3.00 8.18
N GLY A 692 -15.55 2.06 7.26
CA GLY A 692 -16.70 1.97 6.37
C GLY A 692 -18.03 1.62 7.05
N GLN A 693 -19.05 1.47 6.21
CA GLN A 693 -20.41 1.18 6.62
C GLN A 693 -20.55 -0.19 7.27
N HIS A 694 -21.40 -0.26 8.28
CA HIS A 694 -21.83 -1.54 8.83
C HIS A 694 -22.65 -2.31 7.78
N ARG A 695 -22.32 -3.58 7.55
CA ARG A 695 -22.98 -4.41 6.54
C ARG A 695 -23.85 -5.45 7.23
N TRP A 696 -25.06 -5.69 6.73
CA TRP A 696 -25.89 -6.80 7.16
C TRP A 696 -26.82 -7.29 6.06
N ASN A 697 -27.12 -8.58 6.10
CA ASN A 697 -28.09 -9.23 5.23
C ASN A 697 -28.93 -10.25 6.01
N LEU A 698 -30.17 -10.44 5.58
CA LEU A 698 -31.09 -11.48 6.07
C LEU A 698 -31.61 -12.28 4.87
N ASP A 699 -31.18 -13.53 4.81
CA ASP A 699 -31.76 -14.52 3.92
C ASP A 699 -32.61 -15.50 4.74
N PHE A 700 -33.64 -16.09 4.15
CA PHE A 700 -34.32 -17.22 4.78
C PHE A 700 -34.92 -18.20 3.77
N THR A 701 -35.01 -19.45 4.18
CA THR A 701 -35.86 -20.45 3.52
C THR A 701 -37.07 -20.72 4.39
N LEU A 702 -38.26 -20.64 3.80
CA LEU A 702 -39.49 -21.18 4.36
C LEU A 702 -39.84 -22.45 3.58
N ALA A 703 -39.85 -23.61 4.25
CA ALA A 703 -40.18 -24.88 3.64
C ALA A 703 -41.44 -25.48 4.28
N LYS A 704 -42.27 -26.16 3.50
CA LYS A 704 -43.43 -26.93 4.00
C LYS A 704 -43.40 -28.33 3.43
N THR A 705 -43.34 -29.34 4.28
CA THR A 705 -43.54 -30.74 3.87
C THR A 705 -44.97 -31.18 4.18
N THR A 706 -45.71 -31.59 3.16
CA THR A 706 -47.09 -32.10 3.26
C THR A 706 -47.10 -33.54 2.76
N LYS A 707 -47.58 -34.48 3.58
CA LYS A 707 -47.90 -35.83 3.09
C LYS A 707 -49.28 -35.80 2.45
N ILE A 708 -49.39 -36.30 1.23
CA ILE A 708 -50.66 -36.46 0.52
C ILE A 708 -51.21 -37.87 0.79
N THR A 709 -50.33 -38.87 0.78
CA THR A 709 -50.62 -40.24 1.22
C THR A 709 -49.46 -40.76 2.08
N GLU A 710 -49.50 -42.03 2.47
CA GLU A 710 -48.38 -42.67 3.20
C GLU A 710 -47.09 -42.74 2.38
N ARG A 711 -47.21 -42.75 1.05
CA ARG A 711 -46.09 -42.88 0.09
C ARG A 711 -45.78 -41.55 -0.61
N ILE A 712 -46.82 -40.85 -1.04
CA ILE A 712 -46.69 -39.61 -1.82
C ILE A 712 -46.67 -38.38 -0.89
N GLY A 713 -45.67 -37.54 -1.04
CA GLY A 713 -45.58 -36.25 -0.35
C GLY A 713 -44.96 -35.17 -1.23
N THR A 714 -45.14 -33.93 -0.78
CA THR A 714 -44.55 -32.75 -1.41
C THR A 714 -43.77 -31.94 -0.38
N THR A 715 -42.64 -31.37 -0.80
CA THR A 715 -41.99 -30.28 -0.09
C THR A 715 -41.97 -29.04 -0.98
N PHE A 716 -42.67 -28.01 -0.54
CA PHE A 716 -42.58 -26.67 -1.12
C PHE A 716 -41.45 -25.90 -0.41
N TYR A 717 -40.68 -25.15 -1.18
CA TYR A 717 -39.62 -24.26 -0.71
C TYR A 717 -39.88 -22.86 -1.27
N ALA A 718 -39.78 -21.85 -0.41
CA ALA A 718 -39.66 -20.45 -0.79
C ALA A 718 -38.37 -19.90 -0.17
N GLN A 719 -37.41 -19.54 -1.00
CA GLN A 719 -36.11 -19.00 -0.58
C GLN A 719 -36.07 -17.52 -0.90
N PHE A 720 -35.68 -16.71 0.08
CA PHE A 720 -35.61 -15.26 -0.03
C PHE A 720 -34.17 -14.84 0.25
N PHE A 721 -33.49 -14.32 -0.77
CA PHE A 721 -32.16 -13.72 -0.67
C PHE A 721 -32.32 -12.19 -0.62
N ASN A 722 -31.62 -11.53 0.29
CA ASN A 722 -31.88 -10.15 0.68
C ASN A 722 -33.37 -9.92 0.93
N ALA A 723 -33.94 -10.69 1.86
CA ALA A 723 -35.39 -10.81 2.03
C ALA A 723 -36.08 -9.46 2.35
N LEU A 724 -35.37 -8.57 3.05
CA LEU A 724 -35.84 -7.23 3.40
C LEU A 724 -35.58 -6.18 2.30
N ASN A 725 -34.96 -6.56 1.18
CA ASN A 725 -34.52 -5.66 0.10
C ASN A 725 -33.68 -4.48 0.64
N HIS A 726 -32.75 -4.81 1.53
CA HIS A 726 -31.83 -3.87 2.15
C HIS A 726 -30.77 -3.44 1.12
N MET A 727 -30.72 -2.15 0.84
CA MET A 727 -29.69 -1.55 -0.01
C MET A 727 -28.39 -1.41 0.77
N GLN A 728 -27.27 -1.82 0.17
CA GLN A 728 -25.94 -1.65 0.73
C GLN A 728 -25.06 -0.92 -0.29
N PHE A 729 -24.53 0.24 0.07
CA PHE A 729 -23.56 0.95 -0.75
C PHE A 729 -22.17 0.33 -0.62
N ARG A 730 -21.37 0.45 -1.67
CA ARG A 730 -19.92 0.27 -1.59
C ARG A 730 -19.34 1.41 -0.76
N ASP A 731 -18.34 1.10 0.08
CA ASP A 731 -17.63 2.14 0.83
C ASP A 731 -16.70 2.92 -0.11
N PRO A 732 -16.63 4.26 0.02
CA PRO A 732 -15.65 5.08 -0.69
C PRO A 732 -14.29 4.90 -0.01
N GLY A 733 -13.17 5.08 -0.72
CA GLY A 733 -11.85 4.86 -0.12
C GLY A 733 -11.60 3.38 0.23
N GLN A 734 -12.19 2.45 -0.52
CA GLN A 734 -11.68 1.08 -0.58
C GLN A 734 -10.31 1.11 -1.27
N TYR A 735 -9.37 0.28 -0.83
CA TYR A 735 -8.00 0.14 -1.35
C TYR A 735 -7.82 0.56 -2.82
N GLY A 736 -7.04 1.62 -3.04
CA GLY A 736 -6.74 2.15 -4.37
C GLY A 736 -7.86 2.99 -5.03
N SER A 737 -8.81 3.53 -4.27
CA SER A 737 -9.83 4.47 -4.77
C SER A 737 -9.71 5.85 -4.14
N THR A 738 -9.64 6.89 -4.98
CA THR A 738 -9.42 8.29 -4.57
C THR A 738 -10.65 8.97 -3.96
N ASP A 739 -11.76 8.24 -3.75
CA ASP A 739 -13.07 8.78 -3.32
C ASP A 739 -13.07 9.39 -1.90
N VAL A 740 -11.96 9.25 -1.14
CA VAL A 740 -11.74 9.91 0.15
C VAL A 740 -10.33 10.51 0.20
N SER A 741 -10.03 11.37 -0.77
CA SER A 741 -8.79 12.15 -0.84
C SER A 741 -9.02 13.61 -0.43
N LEU A 742 -8.04 14.21 0.24
CA LEU A 742 -8.05 15.66 0.52
C LEU A 742 -7.79 16.51 -0.76
N GLN A 743 -7.45 15.89 -1.90
CA GLN A 743 -7.08 16.55 -3.15
C GLN A 743 -8.18 16.42 -4.21
N ASP A 744 -9.08 15.46 -4.00
CA ASP A 744 -10.39 15.43 -4.65
C ASP A 744 -11.50 15.68 -3.61
N PRO A 745 -11.63 16.93 -3.11
CA PRO A 745 -12.73 17.29 -2.23
C PRO A 745 -14.08 17.02 -2.88
N THR A 746 -14.20 17.05 -4.22
CA THR A 746 -15.49 16.94 -4.91
C THR A 746 -16.12 15.55 -4.83
N ASN A 747 -15.31 14.49 -4.74
CA ASN A 747 -15.77 13.11 -4.53
C ASN A 747 -15.79 12.67 -3.05
N PHE A 748 -15.32 13.51 -2.12
CA PHE A 748 -15.09 13.13 -0.72
C PHE A 748 -16.31 12.49 -0.04
N GLY A 749 -16.21 11.18 0.22
CA GLY A 749 -17.23 10.38 0.93
C GLY A 749 -18.47 10.03 0.10
N VAL A 750 -18.49 10.28 -1.20
CA VAL A 750 -19.66 10.06 -2.07
C VAL A 750 -19.96 8.57 -2.25
N LEU A 751 -21.23 8.17 -2.09
CA LEU A 751 -21.67 6.78 -2.24
C LEU A 751 -22.38 6.59 -3.59
N ASN A 752 -21.64 6.19 -4.62
CA ASN A 752 -22.12 6.13 -6.01
C ASN A 752 -22.50 4.72 -6.53
N SER A 753 -22.17 3.66 -5.78
CA SER A 753 -22.26 2.27 -6.26
C SER A 753 -22.80 1.30 -5.20
N GLN A 754 -23.42 0.21 -5.67
CA GLN A 754 -24.03 -0.83 -4.86
C GLN A 754 -23.01 -1.94 -4.52
N PHE A 755 -23.06 -2.48 -3.30
CA PHE A 755 -22.21 -3.59 -2.84
C PHE A 755 -22.93 -4.95 -2.85
N GLY A 756 -24.19 -5.00 -2.38
CA GLY A 756 -24.97 -6.24 -2.28
C GLY A 756 -25.92 -6.45 -3.47
N ASP A 757 -26.56 -7.61 -3.54
CA ASP A 757 -27.52 -7.92 -4.61
C ASP A 757 -28.96 -7.44 -4.30
N PRO A 758 -29.79 -7.14 -5.32
CA PRO A 758 -31.22 -6.89 -5.14
C PRO A 758 -31.95 -8.15 -4.62
N ARG A 759 -33.12 -7.98 -4.01
CA ARG A 759 -33.89 -9.12 -3.47
C ARG A 759 -34.23 -10.14 -4.55
N HIS A 760 -33.78 -11.37 -4.35
CA HIS A 760 -34.09 -12.53 -5.19
C HIS A 760 -35.00 -13.50 -4.42
N ILE A 761 -36.02 -14.06 -5.09
CA ILE A 761 -36.98 -14.98 -4.48
C ILE A 761 -37.14 -16.20 -5.39
N GLU A 762 -36.86 -17.38 -4.85
CA GLU A 762 -36.96 -18.65 -5.55
C GLU A 762 -38.06 -19.52 -4.96
N PHE A 763 -38.82 -20.18 -5.83
CA PHE A 763 -39.86 -21.12 -5.45
C PHE A 763 -39.55 -22.50 -6.02
N GLY A 764 -39.50 -23.51 -5.16
CA GLY A 764 -39.25 -24.90 -5.53
C GLY A 764 -40.36 -25.82 -5.06
N LEU A 765 -40.73 -26.80 -5.87
CA LEU A 765 -41.63 -27.88 -5.48
C LEU A 765 -40.96 -29.23 -5.75
N ARG A 766 -40.69 -29.98 -4.68
CA ARG A 766 -40.24 -31.37 -4.78
C ARG A 766 -41.40 -32.31 -4.49
N VAL A 767 -41.66 -33.24 -5.40
CA VAL A 767 -42.55 -34.39 -5.17
C VAL A 767 -41.70 -35.61 -4.85
N PHE A 768 -42.14 -36.44 -3.90
CA PHE A 768 -41.55 -37.74 -3.59
C PHE A 768 -42.67 -38.79 -3.41
N PHE A 769 -42.35 -40.05 -3.69
CA PHE A 769 -43.31 -41.16 -3.83
C PHE A 769 -42.70 -42.49 -3.35
#